data_AF-A0A9P1HV20-F1
#
_entry.id   AF-A0A9P1HV20-F1
#
_cell.length_a   1.000
_cell.length_b   1.000
_cell.length_c   1.000
_cell.angle_alpha   90.00
_cell.angle_beta   90.00
_cell.angle_gamma   90.00
#
_symmetry.space_group_name_H-M   'P 1'
#
loop_
_entity.id
_entity.type
_entity.pdbx_description
1 polymer ?
#
loop_
_entity_poly.entity_id
_entity_poly.type
_entity_poly.pdbx_seq_one_letter_code
_entity_poly.pdbx_strand_id
1 'polypeptide(L)'
;MGNTLTSDTSNHFLTVEEARSRLTGEEYHRIHTAFNRFKKPALSFDDFCYHLLGNAPIPIEEQRTLFLFFTRGADSLSFEDLLCALVGLCQVEDVQKSFSKEHGQSKNWRPPLITPKMDDSFISFYEVMSYVTHLSVGEVMELEKVFATISDRTVCKMSKERWDECLGGCFPEYFSERLFCIFDENKDGHIDFRELVCGLSAMCRGPLPSRLSFLAKLWDEDNDNELLDHEVQEMYRSLNVLPNDQNLVKSGGNAAALVDFATWALVNEGYTREYYRMAVEVGHICLGLRPESYQLENDVVSDFEERTRDLNLPVWNIVASTWHKDWKFSTEKNKKPPPVDNSYIKGSKEDDGWSGKVACISPESASLRSDLQRSEYVVVSPALWRAWLRWHGSAFSVDGQFTRKRLSESFFDDGKAGLELYPLDILLMGHDRKKNRDSEGIQPVSPWACAQVSRSMTVDELLTMCTTELRLREGEARLWLVVRNQDTNEEANTMLDDGQRTLYQLGLRNKKVNKFLLEVRDQSNGVWPEELRASLTGTQITSIASNNYSARPGAVGLVNSGNFCYRNAAIQCLARIVPLTDFLLDENNLDKLDNLRADILAPLSLCNRKSLSVTLEYAKLIQELWAGKKKNIVPNSFNDSVRNASDMFDSFEQHDCQEFVSFLLDQLQMSIQLLEKNEKSDNEIECKDDAPDQEKAEVSWNKYLERENSLVSRLLAGQLRSRLICRSCQNSSTVFEPYTSISLPIGFDNVELYQIIVAPRDGSIPKRFGFRLPRETSVGQFKTMVSYSSKIDVNSLTLQCVGSRGTLLYNGRGIDSSLLLREFPSNARLYALEIPDGTVSWRLGAHRKLQSNHEPYLLGSTGGCLVSRFGLPLIISCSDESTNKDLYDDVMQQIKRFMDLSSSAFTNRAMDPCEDASSGYPFSLCITDASWEWCGQCVSLNFCRGCKISPDSQKVYVPENCTISVDWLPIALYLKYNHSQELACIDDPSVDETWNQHVAPSSLGECLLKFSCPETLEELLHCDKCERKTQRDKVMSIWRMPKYLIVHLKRFEYLRNENRMGKCKRTIDFPLSNFDPSPYVDQKDGGLYDCIAIANHYGQLSSGHFVSYAIGKDKKWLLLNDCSVREVSEMDVDKAAAYLLFYERKEMTKEY
;
A
#
# COMPACT_ATOMS: atom_id res chain seq x y z
N MET A 1 -38.37 31.94 34.17
CA MET A 1 -38.49 33.36 34.58
C MET A 1 -37.91 34.19 33.46
N GLY A 2 -38.68 35.15 32.96
CA GLY A 2 -38.34 35.91 31.76
C GLY A 2 -37.13 36.80 31.95
N ASN A 3 -36.24 36.77 30.96
CA ASN A 3 -35.42 37.91 30.59
C ASN A 3 -35.85 38.32 29.19
N THR A 4 -36.64 39.39 29.15
CA THR A 4 -36.83 40.25 28.00
C THR A 4 -35.45 40.70 27.53
N LEU A 5 -34.96 40.13 26.43
CA LEU A 5 -33.89 40.73 25.65
C LEU A 5 -34.40 42.09 25.18
N THR A 6 -33.76 43.13 25.68
CA THR A 6 -34.09 44.53 25.43
C THR A 6 -33.98 44.86 23.94
N SER A 7 -34.95 45.64 23.49
CA SER A 7 -35.29 46.03 22.13
C SER A 7 -34.37 47.09 21.52
N ASP A 8 -33.04 46.88 21.51
CA ASP A 8 -32.09 47.85 20.92
C ASP A 8 -31.29 47.33 19.71
N THR A 9 -31.52 46.10 19.24
CA THR A 9 -30.83 45.55 18.05
C THR A 9 -31.51 45.86 16.71
N SER A 10 -32.69 46.51 16.72
CA SER A 10 -33.50 46.73 15.50
C SER A 10 -33.02 47.88 14.60
N ASN A 11 -31.97 48.63 14.96
CA ASN A 11 -31.58 49.86 14.26
C ASN A 11 -30.36 49.76 13.34
N HIS A 12 -29.85 48.56 13.04
CA HIS A 12 -28.64 48.40 12.20
C HIS A 12 -28.78 47.43 11.02
N PHE A 13 -29.94 46.83 10.77
CA PHE A 13 -30.12 45.95 9.60
C PHE A 13 -30.60 46.73 8.36
N LEU A 14 -29.96 46.50 7.22
CA LEU A 14 -30.36 47.02 5.91
C LEU A 14 -31.81 46.64 5.57
N THR A 15 -32.57 47.55 4.98
CA THR A 15 -33.82 47.19 4.32
C THR A 15 -33.56 46.35 3.05
N VAL A 16 -34.54 45.60 2.57
CA VAL A 16 -34.41 44.77 1.36
C VAL A 16 -34.07 45.63 0.14
N GLU A 17 -34.63 46.84 0.06
CA GLU A 17 -34.37 47.81 -1.01
C GLU A 17 -32.93 48.36 -0.95
N GLU A 18 -32.43 48.65 0.25
CA GLU A 18 -31.04 49.07 0.45
C GLU A 18 -30.04 47.95 0.15
N ALA A 19 -30.36 46.70 0.56
CA ALA A 19 -29.53 45.54 0.24
C ALA A 19 -29.48 45.28 -1.27
N ARG A 20 -30.61 45.44 -1.97
CA ARG A 20 -30.70 45.25 -3.42
C ARG A 20 -29.98 46.34 -4.22
N SER A 21 -30.03 47.60 -3.77
CA SER A 21 -29.36 48.72 -4.47
C SER A 21 -27.83 48.67 -4.40
N ARG A 22 -27.27 47.89 -3.47
CA ARG A 22 -25.81 47.68 -3.31
C ARG A 22 -25.25 46.50 -4.11
N LEU A 23 -26.10 45.73 -4.78
CA LEU A 23 -25.70 44.56 -5.59
C LEU A 23 -25.76 44.87 -7.08
N THR A 24 -24.82 44.31 -7.84
CA THR A 24 -24.93 44.23 -9.30
C THR A 24 -26.04 43.23 -9.69
N GLY A 25 -26.56 43.37 -10.92
CA GLY A 25 -27.58 42.45 -11.44
C GLY A 25 -27.12 40.99 -11.49
N GLU A 26 -25.83 40.76 -11.70
CA GLU A 26 -25.21 39.44 -11.72
C GLU A 26 -25.09 38.84 -10.32
N GLU A 27 -24.67 39.63 -9.33
CA GLU A 27 -24.58 39.21 -7.92
C GLU A 27 -25.94 38.81 -7.35
N TYR A 28 -26.97 39.64 -7.60
CA TYR A 28 -28.33 39.33 -7.20
C TYR A 28 -28.83 38.03 -7.84
N HIS A 29 -28.59 37.85 -9.15
CA HIS A 29 -29.00 36.64 -9.87
C HIS A 29 -28.30 35.38 -9.34
N ARG A 30 -27.03 35.46 -8.96
CA ARG A 30 -26.28 34.35 -8.35
C ARG A 30 -26.82 33.97 -6.98
N ILE A 31 -27.03 34.94 -6.08
CA ILE A 31 -27.58 34.71 -4.73
C ILE A 31 -28.99 34.10 -4.85
N HIS A 32 -29.82 34.63 -5.74
CA HIS A 32 -31.17 34.13 -6.01
C HIS A 32 -31.18 32.70 -6.58
N THR A 33 -30.29 32.41 -7.54
CA THR A 33 -30.17 31.07 -8.14
C THR A 33 -29.72 30.03 -7.12
N ALA A 34 -28.77 30.40 -6.25
CA ALA A 34 -28.28 29.50 -5.23
C ALA A 34 -29.29 29.26 -4.09
N PHE A 35 -30.08 30.26 -3.69
CA PHE A 35 -31.17 30.03 -2.73
C PHE A 35 -32.27 29.11 -3.29
N ASN A 36 -32.62 29.27 -4.57
CA ASN A 36 -33.65 28.45 -5.22
C ASN A 36 -33.27 26.95 -5.35
N ARG A 37 -31.98 26.61 -5.28
CA ARG A 37 -31.51 25.21 -5.31
C ARG A 37 -31.94 24.40 -4.09
N PHE A 38 -32.23 25.06 -2.97
CA PHE A 38 -32.73 24.40 -1.78
C PHE A 38 -34.16 23.86 -1.95
N LYS A 39 -34.87 24.25 -3.02
CA LYS A 39 -36.26 23.83 -3.34
C LYS A 39 -37.24 24.05 -2.17
N LYS A 40 -36.97 25.02 -1.30
CA LYS A 40 -37.81 25.41 -0.16
C LYS A 40 -37.98 26.93 -0.12
N PRO A 41 -39.14 27.45 0.32
CA PRO A 41 -39.39 28.90 0.41
C PRO A 41 -38.66 29.57 1.58
N ALA A 42 -38.30 28.81 2.63
CA ALA A 42 -37.50 29.25 3.78
C ALA A 42 -36.67 28.07 4.31
N LEU A 43 -35.54 28.37 4.96
CA LEU A 43 -34.64 27.36 5.54
C LEU A 43 -34.87 27.22 7.05
N SER A 44 -34.89 25.98 7.55
CA SER A 44 -34.89 25.68 8.98
C SER A 44 -33.50 25.86 9.61
N PHE A 45 -33.40 25.75 10.94
CA PHE A 45 -32.12 25.72 11.65
C PHE A 45 -31.19 24.60 11.14
N ASP A 46 -31.72 23.39 10.93
CA ASP A 46 -30.95 22.25 10.43
C ASP A 46 -30.49 22.47 8.98
N ASP A 47 -31.36 23.04 8.13
CA ASP A 47 -31.02 23.39 6.75
C ASP A 47 -29.94 24.48 6.71
N PHE A 48 -29.99 25.47 7.62
CA PHE A 48 -28.96 26.50 7.77
C PHE A 48 -27.62 25.90 8.22
N CYS A 49 -27.61 24.99 9.19
CA CYS A 49 -26.40 24.33 9.64
C CYS A 49 -25.76 23.47 8.54
N TYR A 50 -26.58 22.75 7.78
CA TYR A 50 -26.10 21.90 6.70
C TYR A 50 -25.62 22.69 5.48
N HIS A 51 -26.43 23.65 4.99
CA HIS A 51 -26.16 24.35 3.73
C HIS A 51 -25.32 25.61 3.87
N LEU A 52 -25.46 26.38 4.96
CA LEU A 52 -24.71 27.63 5.16
C LEU A 52 -23.48 27.47 6.05
N LEU A 53 -23.55 26.64 7.11
CA LEU A 53 -22.40 26.40 7.99
C LEU A 53 -21.51 25.25 7.51
N GLY A 54 -22.00 24.36 6.64
CA GLY A 54 -21.19 23.37 5.92
C GLY A 54 -20.44 22.39 6.82
N ASN A 55 -21.08 21.88 7.88
CA ASN A 55 -20.47 21.00 8.90
C ASN A 55 -19.25 21.63 9.63
N ALA A 56 -19.17 22.96 9.72
CA ALA A 56 -18.15 23.61 10.52
C ALA A 56 -18.22 23.17 12.00
N PRO A 57 -17.08 22.93 12.69
CA PRO A 57 -17.02 22.48 14.07
C PRO A 57 -17.31 23.65 15.04
N ILE A 58 -18.51 24.20 14.95
CA ILE A 58 -19.01 25.31 15.78
C ILE A 58 -19.91 24.71 16.86
N PRO A 59 -19.76 25.08 18.14
CA PRO A 59 -20.67 24.66 19.20
C PRO A 59 -22.13 24.97 18.86
N ILE A 60 -23.05 24.06 19.19
CA ILE A 60 -24.47 24.19 18.78
C ILE A 60 -25.16 25.46 19.32
N GLU A 61 -24.69 25.99 20.45
CA GLU A 61 -25.19 27.25 21.01
C GLU A 61 -24.82 28.44 20.12
N GLU A 62 -23.59 28.49 19.61
CA GLU A 62 -23.13 29.53 18.68
C GLU A 62 -23.84 29.44 17.32
N GLN A 63 -24.09 28.21 16.83
CA GLN A 63 -24.87 27.99 15.60
C GLN A 63 -26.27 28.59 15.72
N ARG A 64 -26.93 28.43 16.88
CA ARG A 64 -28.25 29.01 17.15
C ARG A 64 -28.24 30.52 17.20
N THR A 65 -27.21 31.11 17.80
CA THR A 65 -27.05 32.57 17.82
C THR A 65 -26.85 33.13 16.41
N LEU A 66 -26.03 32.48 15.58
CA LEU A 66 -25.85 32.84 14.17
C LEU A 66 -27.14 32.72 13.37
N PHE A 67 -27.93 31.67 13.60
CA PHE A 67 -29.23 31.52 12.94
C PHE A 67 -30.17 32.68 13.28
N LEU A 68 -30.28 33.05 14.57
CA LEU A 68 -31.12 34.17 15.01
C LEU A 68 -30.67 35.52 14.43
N PHE A 69 -29.36 35.72 14.24
CA PHE A 69 -28.84 36.89 13.55
C PHE A 69 -29.30 36.94 12.09
N PHE A 70 -29.19 35.82 11.37
CA PHE A 70 -29.60 35.73 9.96
C PHE A 70 -31.12 35.84 9.79
N THR A 71 -31.92 35.32 10.72
CA THR A 71 -33.39 35.38 10.66
C THR A 71 -33.99 36.65 11.28
N ARG A 72 -33.17 37.55 11.85
CA ARG A 72 -33.63 38.72 12.62
C ARG A 72 -34.58 38.33 13.76
N GLY A 73 -34.35 37.18 14.37
CA GLY A 73 -35.17 36.62 15.44
C GLY A 73 -36.41 35.85 15.00
N ALA A 74 -36.60 35.59 13.70
CA ALA A 74 -37.67 34.72 13.19
C ALA A 74 -37.31 33.22 13.29
N ASP A 75 -38.33 32.36 13.22
CA ASP A 75 -38.19 30.90 13.32
C ASP A 75 -37.67 30.22 12.04
N SER A 76 -37.64 30.94 10.91
CA SER A 76 -37.18 30.43 9.61
C SER A 76 -36.47 31.49 8.78
N LEU A 77 -35.45 31.11 8.01
CA LEU A 77 -34.66 32.02 7.19
C LEU A 77 -35.26 32.19 5.79
N SER A 78 -35.76 33.39 5.48
CA SER A 78 -36.25 33.73 4.14
C SER A 78 -35.10 34.18 3.21
N PHE A 79 -35.39 34.27 1.90
CA PHE A 79 -34.44 34.83 0.93
C PHE A 79 -34.08 36.29 1.23
N GLU A 80 -35.06 37.09 1.66
CA GLU A 80 -34.88 38.51 1.97
C GLU A 80 -34.02 38.71 3.22
N ASP A 81 -34.21 37.87 4.24
CA ASP A 81 -33.41 37.86 5.45
C ASP A 81 -31.97 37.45 5.16
N LEU A 82 -31.77 36.39 4.36
CA LEU A 82 -30.46 35.97 3.89
C LEU A 82 -29.76 37.07 3.08
N LEU A 83 -30.47 37.72 2.17
CA LEU A 83 -29.94 38.80 1.34
C LEU A 83 -29.45 39.97 2.20
N CYS A 84 -30.28 40.43 3.13
CA CYS A 84 -29.92 41.56 3.98
C CYS A 84 -28.79 41.22 4.96
N ALA A 85 -28.78 40.01 5.52
CA ALA A 85 -27.73 39.55 6.42
C ALA A 85 -26.37 39.43 5.69
N LEU A 86 -26.35 38.84 4.48
CA LEU A 86 -25.13 38.71 3.68
C LEU A 86 -24.59 40.06 3.21
N VAL A 87 -25.45 40.94 2.69
CA VAL A 87 -25.03 42.27 2.23
C VAL A 87 -24.55 43.12 3.40
N GLY A 88 -25.23 43.04 4.55
CA GLY A 88 -24.82 43.72 5.78
C GLY A 88 -23.44 43.25 6.25
N LEU A 89 -23.22 41.93 6.32
CA LEU A 89 -21.95 41.36 6.76
C LEU A 89 -20.80 41.57 5.77
N CYS A 90 -21.07 41.67 4.46
CA CYS A 90 -20.02 41.78 3.44
C CYS A 90 -19.68 43.22 3.05
N GLN A 91 -20.64 44.16 3.12
CA GLN A 91 -20.50 45.49 2.49
C GLN A 91 -20.82 46.68 3.41
N VAL A 92 -21.21 46.46 4.68
CA VAL A 92 -21.55 47.54 5.62
C VAL A 92 -20.69 47.47 6.88
N GLU A 93 -19.76 48.43 7.04
CA GLU A 93 -18.81 48.44 8.15
C GLU A 93 -19.47 48.48 9.54
N ASP A 94 -20.56 49.21 9.70
CA ASP A 94 -21.23 49.33 11.01
C ASP A 94 -21.87 48.00 11.46
N VAL A 95 -22.45 47.27 10.51
CA VAL A 95 -22.97 45.91 10.73
C VAL A 95 -21.83 44.95 11.06
N GLN A 96 -20.69 45.06 10.37
CA GLN A 96 -19.50 44.25 10.65
C GLN A 96 -18.92 44.50 12.05
N LYS A 97 -18.83 45.78 12.48
CA LYS A 97 -18.36 46.16 13.81
C LYS A 97 -19.30 45.67 14.90
N SER A 98 -20.61 45.80 14.69
CA SER A 98 -21.63 45.31 15.64
C SER A 98 -21.60 43.78 15.76
N PHE A 99 -21.57 43.07 14.63
CA PHE A 99 -21.47 41.60 14.61
C PHE A 99 -20.20 41.12 15.31
N SER A 100 -19.06 41.79 15.07
CA SER A 100 -17.79 41.44 15.73
C SER A 100 -17.81 41.66 17.24
N LYS A 101 -18.58 42.64 17.72
CA LYS A 101 -18.73 42.93 19.16
C LYS A 101 -19.61 41.91 19.87
N GLU A 102 -20.66 41.42 19.21
CA GLU A 102 -21.61 40.45 19.76
C GLU A 102 -21.17 38.98 19.59
N HIS A 103 -20.46 38.65 18.49
CA HIS A 103 -20.11 37.28 18.11
C HIS A 103 -18.60 37.05 17.93
N GLY A 104 -17.75 37.98 18.36
CA GLY A 104 -16.29 37.93 18.17
C GLY A 104 -15.54 36.77 18.85
N GLN A 105 -16.21 35.93 19.63
CA GLN A 105 -15.63 34.72 20.23
C GLN A 105 -15.67 33.49 19.31
N SER A 106 -16.51 33.48 18.26
CA SER A 106 -16.62 32.39 17.28
C SER A 106 -15.44 32.39 16.31
N LYS A 107 -14.24 32.04 16.77
CA LYS A 107 -12.99 32.05 15.97
C LYS A 107 -13.03 31.12 14.74
N ASN A 108 -13.96 30.16 14.70
CA ASN A 108 -13.96 29.06 13.74
C ASN A 108 -14.94 29.23 12.57
N TRP A 109 -15.70 30.33 12.50
CA TRP A 109 -16.66 30.56 11.42
C TRP A 109 -16.53 31.94 10.78
N ARG A 110 -16.67 31.98 9.45
CA ARG A 110 -16.67 33.22 8.64
C ARG A 110 -17.88 33.19 7.70
N PRO A 111 -18.54 34.32 7.43
CA PRO A 111 -19.75 34.34 6.60
C PRO A 111 -19.48 33.99 5.12
N PRO A 112 -20.50 33.57 4.35
CA PRO A 112 -20.39 33.38 2.89
C PRO A 112 -20.02 34.67 2.14
N LEU A 113 -19.24 34.56 1.05
CA LEU A 113 -18.91 35.68 0.17
C LEU A 113 -19.97 35.86 -0.93
N ILE A 114 -20.34 37.11 -1.21
CA ILE A 114 -21.22 37.48 -2.33
C ILE A 114 -20.45 37.37 -3.67
N THR A 115 -19.26 37.96 -3.70
CA THR A 115 -18.31 37.91 -4.83
C THR A 115 -16.89 38.02 -4.26
N PRO A 116 -15.92 37.20 -4.68
CA PRO A 116 -14.52 37.46 -4.37
C PRO A 116 -14.10 38.79 -5.00
N LYS A 117 -13.33 39.62 -4.28
CA LYS A 117 -12.65 40.78 -4.88
C LYS A 117 -11.65 40.23 -5.90
N MET A 118 -11.98 40.31 -7.18
CA MET A 118 -11.08 39.99 -8.27
C MET A 118 -10.01 41.10 -8.33
N ASP A 119 -8.77 40.80 -7.98
CA ASP A 119 -7.63 41.60 -8.45
C ASP A 119 -7.28 41.09 -9.87
N ASP A 120 -6.88 41.99 -10.77
CA ASP A 120 -6.61 41.74 -12.20
C ASP A 120 -5.45 40.76 -12.52
N SER A 121 -4.98 39.95 -11.56
CA SER A 121 -3.72 39.18 -11.63
C SER A 121 -3.88 37.65 -11.62
N PHE A 122 -5.07 37.12 -11.91
CA PHE A 122 -5.33 35.66 -11.87
C PHE A 122 -5.49 35.06 -13.27
N ILE A 123 -4.42 34.44 -13.79
CA ILE A 123 -4.40 33.68 -15.06
C ILE A 123 -4.43 32.18 -14.75
N SER A 124 -5.23 31.40 -15.49
CA SER A 124 -5.29 29.94 -15.32
C SER A 124 -4.07 29.23 -15.90
N PHE A 125 -3.77 28.02 -15.42
CA PHE A 125 -2.63 27.24 -15.91
C PHE A 125 -2.66 27.01 -17.44
N TYR A 126 -3.83 26.71 -18.02
CA TYR A 126 -3.95 26.49 -19.48
C TYR A 126 -3.70 27.76 -20.29
N GLU A 127 -4.11 28.92 -19.78
CA GLU A 127 -3.83 30.21 -20.41
C GLU A 127 -2.34 30.54 -20.35
N VAL A 128 -1.67 30.25 -19.22
CA VAL A 128 -0.20 30.37 -19.11
C VAL A 128 0.50 29.46 -20.13
N MET A 129 0.11 28.19 -20.22
CA MET A 129 0.72 27.24 -21.17
C MET A 129 0.46 27.62 -22.64
N SER A 130 -0.73 28.11 -22.97
CA SER A 130 -1.04 28.57 -24.33
C SER A 130 -0.27 29.84 -24.71
N TYR A 131 0.06 30.69 -23.73
CA TYR A 131 0.87 31.90 -23.96
C TYR A 131 2.32 31.57 -24.35
N VAL A 132 2.93 30.57 -23.70
CA VAL A 132 4.34 30.17 -23.88
C VAL A 132 4.56 29.07 -24.94
N THR A 133 3.49 28.53 -25.53
CA THR A 133 3.59 27.48 -26.56
C THR A 133 2.88 27.89 -27.85
N HIS A 134 3.16 27.16 -28.94
CA HIS A 134 2.43 27.30 -30.21
C HIS A 134 1.05 26.60 -30.19
N LEU A 135 0.56 26.20 -29.01
CA LEU A 135 -0.70 25.47 -28.85
C LEU A 135 -1.81 26.39 -28.35
N SER A 136 -3.03 26.14 -28.82
CA SER A 136 -4.23 26.80 -28.31
C SER A 136 -4.63 26.25 -26.93
N VAL A 137 -5.34 27.04 -26.13
CA VAL A 137 -5.93 26.59 -24.84
C VAL A 137 -6.73 25.28 -25.02
N GLY A 138 -7.48 25.16 -26.12
CA GLY A 138 -8.22 23.94 -26.43
C GLY A 138 -7.33 22.73 -26.68
N GLU A 139 -6.20 22.87 -27.38
CA GLU A 139 -5.23 21.79 -27.57
C GLU A 139 -4.58 21.37 -26.26
N VAL A 140 -4.21 22.32 -25.39
CA VAL A 140 -3.63 22.03 -24.07
C VAL A 140 -4.65 21.26 -23.21
N MET A 141 -5.92 21.65 -23.21
CA MET A 141 -6.97 20.93 -22.47
C MET A 141 -7.19 19.50 -23.01
N GLU A 142 -7.15 19.28 -24.33
CA GLU A 142 -7.25 17.93 -24.89
C GLU A 142 -6.00 17.08 -24.59
N LEU A 143 -4.81 17.68 -24.62
CA LEU A 143 -3.58 17.00 -24.21
C LEU A 143 -3.60 16.60 -22.74
N GLU A 144 -4.20 17.39 -21.85
CA GLU A 144 -4.33 17.01 -20.43
C GLU A 144 -5.19 15.75 -20.27
N LYS A 145 -6.31 15.67 -21.01
CA LYS A 145 -7.15 14.47 -21.04
C LYS A 145 -6.36 13.26 -21.53
N VAL A 146 -5.53 13.44 -22.56
CA VAL A 146 -4.65 12.39 -23.06
C VAL A 146 -3.61 12.02 -22.02
N PHE A 147 -2.94 13.00 -21.40
CA PHE A 147 -1.92 12.81 -20.39
C PHE A 147 -2.44 11.99 -19.21
N ALA A 148 -3.64 12.32 -18.70
CA ALA A 148 -4.30 11.58 -17.64
C ALA A 148 -4.59 10.09 -18.00
N THR A 149 -4.62 9.74 -19.30
CA THR A 149 -4.76 8.35 -19.74
C THR A 149 -3.44 7.60 -19.89
N ILE A 150 -2.32 8.31 -20.02
CA ILE A 150 -1.00 7.73 -20.28
C ILE A 150 -0.01 7.88 -19.11
N SER A 151 -0.28 8.79 -18.16
CA SER A 151 0.52 9.03 -16.97
C SER A 151 0.15 8.09 -15.82
N ASP A 152 1.03 7.96 -14.84
CA ASP A 152 0.70 7.27 -13.59
C ASP A 152 -0.34 8.08 -12.81
N ARG A 153 -1.45 7.45 -12.42
CA ARG A 153 -2.53 8.12 -11.66
C ARG A 153 -2.14 8.49 -10.24
N THR A 154 -1.11 7.86 -9.68
CA THR A 154 -0.67 8.09 -8.31
C THR A 154 0.30 9.26 -8.22
N VAL A 155 1.19 9.39 -9.20
CA VAL A 155 2.23 10.44 -9.26
C VAL A 155 1.80 11.62 -10.14
N CYS A 156 0.79 11.44 -11.01
CA CYS A 156 0.37 12.41 -12.02
C CYS A 156 1.54 12.85 -12.95
N LYS A 157 2.52 11.96 -13.13
CA LYS A 157 3.66 12.10 -14.04
C LYS A 157 3.81 10.83 -14.87
N MET A 158 4.54 10.91 -15.97
CA MET A 158 4.82 9.78 -16.85
C MET A 158 6.22 9.23 -16.56
N SER A 159 6.29 8.00 -16.04
CA SER A 159 7.56 7.29 -15.86
C SER A 159 8.11 6.78 -17.19
N LYS A 160 9.37 6.35 -17.18
CA LYS A 160 10.01 5.72 -18.33
C LYS A 160 9.26 4.46 -18.80
N GLU A 161 8.76 3.63 -17.88
CA GLU A 161 7.97 2.45 -18.25
C GLU A 161 6.67 2.83 -18.98
N ARG A 162 5.96 3.86 -18.50
CA ARG A 162 4.75 4.37 -19.16
C ARG A 162 5.03 4.99 -20.52
N TRP A 163 6.16 5.69 -20.65
CA TRP A 163 6.63 6.21 -21.93
C TRP A 163 6.85 5.08 -22.94
N ASP A 164 7.54 4.01 -22.53
CA ASP A 164 7.80 2.86 -23.38
C ASP A 164 6.52 2.07 -23.73
N GLU A 165 5.55 1.97 -22.81
CA GLU A 165 4.20 1.43 -23.10
C GLU A 165 3.42 2.26 -24.12
N CYS A 166 3.58 3.59 -24.10
CA CYS A 166 2.94 4.49 -25.05
C CYS A 166 3.50 4.33 -26.46
N LEU A 167 4.83 4.22 -26.56
CA LEU A 167 5.55 3.94 -27.80
C LEU A 167 5.34 2.50 -28.28
N GLY A 168 5.04 1.58 -27.36
CA GLY A 168 4.63 0.20 -27.67
C GLY A 168 5.68 -0.58 -28.45
N GLY A 169 6.98 -0.32 -28.19
CA GLY A 169 8.09 -0.96 -28.90
C GLY A 169 8.16 -0.65 -30.40
N CYS A 170 7.47 0.41 -30.86
CA CYS A 170 7.43 0.75 -32.28
C CYS A 170 8.71 1.43 -32.76
N PHE A 171 9.58 1.93 -31.88
CA PHE A 171 10.75 2.76 -32.22
C PHE A 171 12.05 2.13 -31.69
N PRO A 172 13.22 2.46 -32.28
CA PRO A 172 14.50 2.01 -31.74
C PRO A 172 14.70 2.46 -30.28
N GLU A 173 15.25 1.59 -29.45
CA GLU A 173 15.46 1.83 -28.01
C GLU A 173 16.28 3.11 -27.77
N TYR A 174 17.41 3.25 -28.46
CA TYR A 174 18.25 4.45 -28.40
C TYR A 174 17.48 5.75 -28.72
N PHE A 175 16.61 5.73 -29.74
CA PHE A 175 15.80 6.90 -30.09
C PHE A 175 14.75 7.22 -29.00
N SER A 176 14.08 6.19 -28.47
CA SER A 176 13.09 6.33 -27.39
C SER A 176 13.71 6.90 -26.10
N GLU A 177 14.89 6.42 -25.73
CA GLU A 177 15.62 6.88 -24.54
C GLU A 177 16.05 8.33 -24.66
N ARG A 178 16.68 8.71 -25.78
CA ARG A 178 17.13 10.10 -25.99
C ARG A 178 15.94 11.06 -26.04
N LEU A 179 14.85 10.67 -26.70
CA LEU A 179 13.65 11.49 -26.74
C LEU A 179 12.99 11.64 -25.36
N PHE A 180 13.01 10.60 -24.52
CA PHE A 180 12.56 10.71 -23.13
C PHE A 180 13.41 11.73 -22.36
N CYS A 181 14.73 11.68 -22.46
CA CYS A 181 15.64 12.64 -21.80
C CYS A 181 15.46 14.08 -22.28
N ILE A 182 15.07 14.30 -23.55
CA ILE A 182 14.76 15.64 -24.06
C ILE A 182 13.47 16.18 -23.45
N PHE A 183 12.47 15.31 -23.24
CA PHE A 183 11.20 15.70 -22.63
C PHE A 183 11.32 15.88 -21.11
N ASP A 184 12.12 15.06 -20.42
CA ASP A 184 12.46 15.21 -19.00
C ASP A 184 13.49 16.33 -18.80
N GLU A 185 13.05 17.59 -19.00
CA GLU A 185 13.90 18.78 -18.91
C GLU A 185 14.58 18.92 -17.54
N ASN A 186 13.88 18.52 -16.47
CA ASN A 186 14.36 18.66 -15.11
C ASN A 186 15.23 17.48 -14.60
N LYS A 187 15.35 16.42 -15.41
CA LYS A 187 16.14 15.19 -15.15
C LYS A 187 15.70 14.45 -13.88
N ASP A 188 14.42 14.47 -13.52
CA ASP A 188 13.87 13.76 -12.36
C ASP A 188 13.43 12.32 -12.66
N GLY A 189 13.62 11.85 -13.90
CA GLY A 189 13.26 10.52 -14.34
C GLY A 189 11.76 10.37 -14.67
N HIS A 190 11.01 11.48 -14.69
CA HIS A 190 9.60 11.52 -15.04
C HIS A 190 9.28 12.71 -15.93
N ILE A 191 8.36 12.51 -16.88
CA ILE A 191 7.84 13.61 -17.72
C ILE A 191 6.54 14.11 -17.09
N ASP A 192 6.51 15.37 -16.70
CA ASP A 192 5.28 16.04 -16.25
C ASP A 192 4.44 16.61 -17.40
N PHE A 193 3.26 17.12 -17.08
CA PHE A 193 2.36 17.63 -18.11
C PHE A 193 2.91 18.87 -18.83
N ARG A 194 3.64 19.75 -18.13
CA ARG A 194 4.24 20.96 -18.71
C ARG A 194 5.34 20.56 -19.69
N GLU A 195 6.23 19.68 -19.27
CA GLU A 195 7.32 19.11 -20.08
C GLU A 195 6.79 18.47 -21.37
N LEU A 196 5.73 17.67 -21.26
CA LEU A 196 5.06 17.09 -22.43
C LEU A 196 4.53 18.16 -23.40
N VAL A 197 3.83 19.18 -22.88
CA VAL A 197 3.22 20.23 -23.69
C VAL A 197 4.28 21.09 -24.39
N CYS A 198 5.33 21.47 -23.68
CA CYS A 198 6.47 22.22 -24.23
C CYS A 198 7.21 21.42 -25.31
N GLY A 199 7.56 20.16 -25.00
CA GLY A 199 8.26 19.27 -25.93
C GLY A 199 7.44 18.99 -27.20
N LEU A 200 6.14 18.70 -27.08
CA LEU A 200 5.25 18.51 -28.22
C LEU A 200 5.12 19.78 -29.08
N SER A 201 5.04 20.94 -28.45
CA SER A 201 4.97 22.21 -29.16
C SER A 201 6.24 22.46 -29.98
N ALA A 202 7.42 22.29 -29.38
CA ALA A 202 8.69 22.48 -30.06
C ALA A 202 8.98 21.45 -31.16
N MET A 203 8.52 20.20 -30.98
CA MET A 203 8.75 19.10 -31.91
C MET A 203 7.80 19.13 -33.12
N CYS A 204 6.51 19.41 -32.91
CA CYS A 204 5.48 19.23 -33.94
C CYS A 204 4.93 20.54 -34.51
N ARG A 205 4.94 21.64 -33.74
CA ARG A 205 4.44 22.96 -34.16
C ARG A 205 5.58 23.91 -34.52
N GLY A 206 5.23 25.08 -35.05
CA GLY A 206 6.20 26.12 -35.40
C GLY A 206 6.91 25.87 -36.75
N PRO A 207 7.86 26.75 -37.12
CA PRO A 207 8.54 26.67 -38.40
C PRO A 207 9.52 25.50 -38.45
N LEU A 208 9.73 24.93 -39.65
CA LEU A 208 10.61 23.75 -39.84
C LEU A 208 12.02 23.90 -39.24
N PRO A 209 12.73 25.04 -39.37
CA PRO A 209 14.03 25.22 -38.75
C PRO A 209 14.01 25.05 -37.23
N SER A 210 13.00 25.57 -36.53
CA SER A 210 12.88 25.43 -35.07
C SER A 210 12.64 23.98 -34.65
N ARG A 211 11.86 23.23 -35.43
CA ARG A 211 11.64 21.79 -35.19
C ARG A 211 12.89 20.97 -35.44
N LEU A 212 13.70 21.32 -36.45
CA LEU A 212 14.99 20.69 -36.70
C LEU A 212 16.00 21.03 -35.60
N SER A 213 16.00 22.26 -35.06
CA SER A 213 16.81 22.60 -33.89
C SER A 213 16.38 21.83 -32.65
N PHE A 214 15.08 21.57 -32.45
CA PHE A 214 14.62 20.68 -31.39
C PHE A 214 15.13 19.24 -31.60
N LEU A 215 15.07 18.73 -32.84
CA LEU A 215 15.58 17.40 -33.18
C LEU A 215 17.09 17.25 -32.93
N ALA A 216 17.86 18.34 -33.08
CA ALA A 216 19.30 18.36 -32.81
C ALA A 216 19.64 17.95 -31.37
N LYS A 217 18.72 18.19 -30.41
CA LYS A 217 18.89 17.80 -29.00
C LYS A 217 19.05 16.29 -28.79
N LEU A 218 18.74 15.44 -29.78
CA LEU A 218 19.00 14.00 -29.69
C LEU A 218 20.49 13.68 -29.51
N TRP A 219 21.36 14.57 -29.99
CA TRP A 219 22.81 14.39 -29.96
C TRP A 219 23.52 15.27 -28.94
N ASP A 220 22.81 16.19 -28.31
CA ASP A 220 23.27 17.02 -27.19
C ASP A 220 23.23 16.16 -25.91
N GLU A 221 24.40 15.67 -25.47
CA GLU A 221 24.53 14.78 -24.31
C GLU A 221 24.49 15.55 -22.98
N ASP A 222 24.99 16.78 -22.94
CA ASP A 222 25.07 17.58 -21.71
C ASP A 222 23.91 18.55 -21.52
N ASN A 223 23.04 18.69 -22.54
CA ASN A 223 21.88 19.58 -22.62
C ASN A 223 22.24 21.08 -22.55
N ASP A 224 23.42 21.47 -23.05
CA ASP A 224 23.84 22.87 -23.07
C ASP A 224 23.28 23.68 -24.27
N ASN A 225 22.57 23.02 -25.20
CA ASN A 225 22.07 23.54 -26.47
C ASN A 225 23.18 23.91 -27.49
N GLU A 226 24.36 23.35 -27.34
CA GLU A 226 25.44 23.34 -28.30
C GLU A 226 25.82 21.88 -28.63
N LEU A 227 26.49 21.68 -29.77
CA LEU A 227 26.99 20.37 -30.19
C LEU A 227 28.50 20.47 -30.33
N LEU A 228 29.20 19.77 -29.43
CA LEU A 228 30.64 19.60 -29.43
C LEU A 228 31.08 18.66 -30.56
N ASP A 229 32.37 18.67 -30.88
CA ASP A 229 32.93 17.89 -32.00
C ASP A 229 32.61 16.40 -31.92
N HIS A 230 32.64 15.84 -30.70
CA HIS A 230 32.34 14.43 -30.50
C HIS A 230 30.86 14.10 -30.71
N GLU A 231 29.95 14.99 -30.31
CA GLU A 231 28.49 14.87 -30.53
C GLU A 231 28.12 15.02 -32.00
N VAL A 232 28.77 15.96 -32.70
CA VAL A 232 28.61 16.11 -34.16
C VAL A 232 29.10 14.84 -34.90
N GLN A 233 30.18 14.21 -34.43
CA GLN A 233 30.65 12.94 -35.01
C GLN A 233 29.69 11.78 -34.70
N GLU A 234 29.10 11.73 -33.51
CA GLU A 234 28.06 10.75 -33.17
C GLU A 234 26.80 10.95 -34.01
N MET A 235 26.39 12.20 -34.22
CA MET A 235 25.29 12.56 -35.11
C MET A 235 25.53 12.06 -36.55
N TYR A 236 26.72 12.31 -37.11
CA TYR A 236 27.06 11.79 -38.44
C TYR A 236 27.05 10.27 -38.51
N ARG A 237 27.48 9.60 -37.44
CA ARG A 237 27.45 8.13 -37.33
C ARG A 237 26.03 7.60 -37.28
N SER A 238 25.17 8.16 -36.42
CA SER A 238 23.78 7.70 -36.29
C SER A 238 22.94 7.97 -37.53
N LEU A 239 23.19 9.09 -38.21
CA LEU A 239 22.51 9.47 -39.45
C LEU A 239 23.14 8.83 -40.70
N ASN A 240 24.23 8.06 -40.56
CA ASN A 240 25.00 7.47 -41.66
C ASN A 240 25.41 8.49 -42.74
N VAL A 241 25.89 9.66 -42.33
CA VAL A 241 26.27 10.75 -43.24
C VAL A 241 27.57 10.46 -43.97
N LEU A 242 27.53 10.55 -45.30
CA LEU A 242 28.72 10.34 -46.14
C LEU A 242 29.80 11.40 -45.87
N PRO A 243 31.10 11.06 -45.95
CA PRO A 243 32.18 12.00 -45.64
C PRO A 243 32.15 13.33 -46.42
N ASN A 244 31.57 13.34 -47.62
CA ASN A 244 31.47 14.54 -48.45
C ASN A 244 30.42 15.55 -47.92
N ASP A 245 29.45 15.08 -47.13
CA ASP A 245 28.34 15.87 -46.62
C ASP A 245 28.52 16.24 -45.12
N GLN A 246 29.66 15.85 -44.52
CA GLN A 246 30.04 16.20 -43.15
C GLN A 246 30.62 17.62 -43.07
N ASN A 247 29.81 18.62 -43.42
CA ASN A 247 30.22 20.01 -43.60
C ASN A 247 29.47 21.01 -42.69
N LEU A 248 28.93 20.55 -41.56
CA LEU A 248 28.27 21.40 -40.58
C LEU A 248 29.19 22.54 -40.12
N VAL A 249 28.72 23.78 -40.25
CA VAL A 249 29.48 25.01 -39.94
C VAL A 249 29.15 25.46 -38.52
N LYS A 250 30.18 25.70 -37.70
CA LYS A 250 30.03 26.16 -36.31
C LYS A 250 30.01 27.68 -36.24
N SER A 251 28.89 28.27 -35.85
CA SER A 251 28.77 29.71 -35.67
C SER A 251 29.40 30.21 -34.35
N GLY A 252 29.43 29.36 -33.31
CA GLY A 252 29.95 29.65 -31.96
C GLY A 252 31.47 29.45 -31.77
N GLY A 253 32.23 29.23 -32.84
CA GLY A 253 33.67 28.96 -32.76
C GLY A 253 33.99 27.49 -32.52
N ASN A 254 33.98 27.03 -31.26
CA ASN A 254 34.38 25.66 -30.90
C ASN A 254 33.23 24.63 -30.93
N ALA A 255 31.97 25.06 -30.76
CA ALA A 255 30.77 24.21 -30.79
C ALA A 255 29.76 24.71 -31.83
N ALA A 256 28.91 23.81 -32.32
CA ALA A 256 27.80 24.16 -33.23
C ALA A 256 26.54 24.47 -32.43
N ALA A 257 25.86 25.58 -32.71
CA ALA A 257 24.55 25.83 -32.10
C ALA A 257 23.49 24.89 -32.73
N LEU A 258 22.38 24.61 -32.05
CA LEU A 258 21.28 23.80 -32.63
C LEU A 258 20.70 24.40 -33.93
N VAL A 259 20.88 25.71 -34.15
CA VAL A 259 20.47 26.40 -35.40
C VAL A 259 21.42 26.10 -36.56
N ASP A 260 22.69 25.81 -36.27
CA ASP A 260 23.67 25.39 -37.28
C ASP A 260 23.31 24.00 -37.83
N PHE A 261 22.87 23.09 -36.95
CA PHE A 261 22.30 21.80 -37.37
C PHE A 261 21.08 21.99 -38.25
N ALA A 262 20.12 22.83 -37.86
CA ALA A 262 18.92 23.05 -38.66
C ALA A 262 19.25 23.57 -40.06
N THR A 263 20.24 24.46 -40.18
CA THR A 263 20.71 24.97 -41.47
C THR A 263 21.35 23.87 -42.32
N TRP A 264 22.19 23.02 -41.71
CA TRP A 264 22.79 21.87 -42.39
C TRP A 264 21.74 20.84 -42.83
N ALA A 265 20.77 20.55 -41.96
CA ALA A 265 19.70 19.58 -42.21
C ALA A 265 18.76 20.00 -43.36
N LEU A 266 18.53 21.30 -43.55
CA LEU A 266 17.73 21.83 -44.68
C LEU A 266 18.41 21.62 -46.04
N VAL A 267 19.75 21.55 -46.08
CA VAL A 267 20.50 21.26 -47.30
C VAL A 267 20.61 19.75 -47.52
N ASN A 268 20.63 18.97 -46.43
CA ASN A 268 20.89 17.53 -46.39
C ASN A 268 19.67 16.72 -45.92
N GLU A 269 18.46 17.09 -46.36
CA GLU A 269 17.18 16.56 -45.85
C GLU A 269 17.09 15.03 -45.91
N GLY A 270 17.78 14.38 -46.86
CA GLY A 270 17.77 12.93 -47.03
C GLY A 270 18.23 12.15 -45.79
N TYR A 271 19.19 12.67 -45.02
CA TYR A 271 19.74 11.99 -43.85
C TYR A 271 18.87 12.16 -42.61
N THR A 272 18.26 13.33 -42.41
CA THR A 272 17.48 13.66 -41.20
C THR A 272 16.01 13.27 -41.29
N ARG A 273 15.53 12.95 -42.50
CA ARG A 273 14.11 12.65 -42.78
C ARG A 273 13.54 11.52 -41.92
N GLU A 274 14.27 10.44 -41.69
CA GLU A 274 13.78 9.30 -40.91
C GLU A 274 13.61 9.65 -39.43
N TYR A 275 14.60 10.30 -38.82
CA TYR A 275 14.53 10.76 -37.43
C TYR A 275 13.44 11.80 -37.22
N TYR A 276 13.29 12.73 -38.17
CA TYR A 276 12.21 13.71 -38.13
C TYR A 276 10.83 13.05 -38.25
N ARG A 277 10.67 12.07 -39.15
CA ARG A 277 9.42 11.28 -39.26
C ARG A 277 9.10 10.58 -37.96
N MET A 278 10.06 9.88 -37.36
CA MET A 278 9.86 9.21 -36.07
C MET A 278 9.43 10.19 -34.98
N ALA A 279 10.07 11.36 -34.88
CA ALA A 279 9.72 12.37 -33.88
C ALA A 279 8.26 12.86 -34.04
N VAL A 280 7.84 13.17 -35.27
CA VAL A 280 6.47 13.60 -35.58
C VAL A 280 5.45 12.48 -35.32
N GLU A 281 5.80 11.23 -35.64
CA GLU A 281 4.98 10.05 -35.35
C GLU A 281 4.78 9.86 -33.84
N VAL A 282 5.83 10.02 -33.03
CA VAL A 282 5.72 9.98 -31.55
C VAL A 282 4.73 11.04 -31.06
N GLY A 283 4.88 12.28 -31.53
CA GLY A 283 4.04 13.39 -31.08
C GLY A 283 2.55 13.20 -31.41
N HIS A 284 2.24 12.82 -32.66
CA HIS A 284 0.86 12.69 -33.10
C HIS A 284 0.22 11.35 -32.72
N ILE A 285 0.88 10.22 -32.97
CA ILE A 285 0.30 8.88 -32.79
C ILE A 285 0.38 8.45 -31.32
N CYS A 286 1.57 8.51 -30.71
CA CYS A 286 1.79 7.97 -29.37
C CYS A 286 1.29 8.92 -28.27
N LEU A 287 1.72 10.19 -28.34
CA LEU A 287 1.46 11.21 -27.31
C LEU A 287 0.15 11.98 -27.53
N GLY A 288 -0.49 11.82 -28.70
CA GLY A 288 -1.87 12.23 -28.93
C GLY A 288 -2.10 13.69 -29.32
N LEU A 289 -1.07 14.41 -29.78
CA LEU A 289 -1.26 15.73 -30.38
C LEU A 289 -2.06 15.60 -31.68
N ARG A 290 -3.14 16.37 -31.83
CA ARG A 290 -3.97 16.30 -33.04
C ARG A 290 -3.24 16.87 -34.27
N PRO A 291 -3.23 16.17 -35.42
CA PRO A 291 -2.72 16.74 -36.68
C PRO A 291 -3.48 18.00 -37.08
N GLU A 292 -2.78 18.99 -37.63
CA GLU A 292 -3.38 20.27 -38.10
C GLU A 292 -4.25 20.11 -39.34
N SER A 293 -3.98 19.09 -40.16
CA SER A 293 -4.69 18.82 -41.40
C SER A 293 -4.83 17.31 -41.65
N TYR A 294 -5.85 16.92 -42.42
CA TYR A 294 -6.05 15.53 -42.80
C TYR A 294 -4.97 15.00 -43.74
N GLN A 295 -4.29 15.88 -44.48
CA GLN A 295 -3.12 15.51 -45.29
C GLN A 295 -1.96 15.06 -44.38
N LEU A 296 -1.64 15.86 -43.37
CA LEU A 296 -0.61 15.50 -42.38
C LEU A 296 -0.96 14.20 -41.65
N GLU A 297 -2.25 14.00 -41.32
CA GLU A 297 -2.73 12.74 -40.74
C GLU A 297 -2.44 11.54 -41.67
N ASN A 298 -2.73 11.65 -42.96
CA ASN A 298 -2.49 10.58 -43.93
C ASN A 298 -1.00 10.25 -44.06
N ASP A 299 -0.16 11.27 -44.14
CA ASP A 299 1.28 11.14 -44.33
C ASP A 299 1.91 10.45 -43.10
N VAL A 300 1.59 10.92 -41.90
CA VAL A 300 2.12 10.37 -40.63
C VAL A 300 1.64 8.93 -40.40
N VAL A 301 0.37 8.62 -40.68
CA VAL A 301 -0.15 7.25 -40.50
C VAL A 301 0.43 6.29 -41.54
N SER A 302 0.57 6.71 -42.80
CA SER A 302 1.11 5.87 -43.86
C SER A 302 2.59 5.53 -43.62
N ASP A 303 3.40 6.52 -43.23
CA ASP A 303 4.81 6.33 -42.88
C ASP A 303 4.93 5.39 -41.66
N PHE A 304 4.09 5.56 -40.63
CA PHE A 304 4.07 4.71 -39.43
C PHE A 304 3.63 3.26 -39.71
N GLU A 305 2.61 3.05 -40.55
CA GLU A 305 2.15 1.71 -40.95
C GLU A 305 3.22 0.94 -41.74
N GLU A 306 3.97 1.63 -42.61
CA GLU A 306 5.06 1.01 -43.36
C GLU A 306 6.18 0.54 -42.43
N ARG A 307 6.57 1.37 -41.46
CA ARG A 307 7.64 1.09 -40.51
C ARG A 307 7.29 0.00 -39.50
N THR A 308 6.04 -0.05 -39.04
CA THR A 308 5.61 -1.00 -38.00
C THR A 308 5.24 -2.39 -38.52
N ARG A 309 5.04 -2.55 -39.83
CA ARG A 309 4.51 -3.78 -40.47
C ARG A 309 5.25 -5.06 -40.07
N ASP A 310 6.57 -5.01 -39.97
CA ASP A 310 7.43 -6.18 -39.77
C ASP A 310 7.94 -6.33 -38.33
N LEU A 311 7.47 -5.48 -37.40
CA LEU A 311 7.89 -5.54 -36.00
C LEU A 311 7.33 -6.78 -35.28
N ASN A 312 8.07 -7.27 -34.28
CA ASN A 312 7.63 -8.39 -33.44
C ASN A 312 6.94 -7.91 -32.16
N LEU A 313 5.85 -7.14 -32.29
CA LEU A 313 5.12 -6.64 -31.13
C LEU A 313 4.35 -7.78 -30.42
N PRO A 314 4.28 -7.78 -29.08
CA PRO A 314 3.59 -8.82 -28.31
C PRO A 314 2.06 -8.76 -28.45
N VAL A 315 1.54 -7.57 -28.77
CA VAL A 315 0.10 -7.28 -28.83
C VAL A 315 -0.18 -6.44 -30.08
N TRP A 316 -1.29 -6.75 -30.73
CA TRP A 316 -1.76 -6.08 -31.94
C TRP A 316 -3.25 -5.80 -31.89
N ASN A 317 -3.71 -4.81 -32.64
CA ASN A 317 -5.11 -4.50 -32.81
C ASN A 317 -5.58 -4.86 -34.23
N ILE A 318 -6.85 -5.21 -34.37
CA ILE A 318 -7.46 -5.52 -35.67
C ILE A 318 -8.53 -4.49 -36.01
N VAL A 319 -8.52 -4.05 -37.27
CA VAL A 319 -9.43 -3.04 -37.80
C VAL A 319 -10.07 -3.56 -39.08
N ALA A 320 -11.35 -3.26 -39.31
CA ALA A 320 -12.03 -3.65 -40.52
C ALA A 320 -11.35 -3.02 -41.75
N SER A 321 -11.02 -3.85 -42.74
CA SER A 321 -10.38 -3.39 -43.99
C SER A 321 -11.25 -2.43 -44.80
N THR A 322 -12.57 -2.44 -44.59
CA THR A 322 -13.52 -1.50 -45.20
C THR A 322 -13.33 -0.09 -44.67
N TRP A 323 -13.32 0.08 -43.34
CA TRP A 323 -13.12 1.38 -42.70
C TRP A 323 -11.73 1.95 -43.01
N HIS A 324 -10.68 1.12 -43.00
CA HIS A 324 -9.32 1.56 -43.35
C HIS A 324 -9.25 2.19 -44.75
N LYS A 325 -9.94 1.58 -45.74
CA LYS A 325 -10.03 2.13 -47.11
C LYS A 325 -10.81 3.45 -47.15
N ASP A 326 -11.90 3.55 -46.40
CA ASP A 326 -12.74 4.75 -46.35
C ASP A 326 -12.03 5.93 -45.65
N TRP A 327 -11.28 5.65 -44.57
CA TRP A 327 -10.41 6.61 -43.91
C TRP A 327 -9.37 7.15 -44.89
N LYS A 328 -8.62 6.27 -45.56
CA LYS A 328 -7.57 6.65 -46.53
C LYS A 328 -8.13 7.50 -47.68
N PHE A 329 -9.29 7.12 -48.22
CA PHE A 329 -9.94 7.90 -49.27
C PHE A 329 -10.44 9.28 -48.78
N SER A 330 -10.87 9.38 -47.53
CA SER A 330 -11.36 10.63 -46.94
C SER A 330 -10.22 11.61 -46.68
N THR A 331 -9.10 11.13 -46.14
CA THR A 331 -7.92 11.95 -45.85
C THR A 331 -7.23 12.43 -47.13
N GLU A 332 -7.10 11.58 -48.16
CA GLU A 332 -6.59 11.96 -49.50
C GLU A 332 -7.44 13.05 -50.17
N LYS A 333 -8.74 13.11 -49.87
CA LYS A 333 -9.66 14.14 -50.37
C LYS A 333 -9.82 15.34 -49.43
N ASN A 334 -9.02 15.40 -48.37
CA ASN A 334 -9.07 16.41 -47.32
C ASN A 334 -10.47 16.60 -46.72
N LYS A 335 -11.19 15.49 -46.52
CA LYS A 335 -12.51 15.44 -45.88
C LYS A 335 -12.40 14.81 -44.50
N LYS A 336 -13.33 15.17 -43.62
CA LYS A 336 -13.43 14.58 -42.27
C LYS A 336 -13.64 13.06 -42.38
N PRO A 337 -12.76 12.22 -41.80
CA PRO A 337 -12.92 10.77 -41.81
C PRO A 337 -14.15 10.32 -41.00
N PRO A 338 -14.75 9.17 -41.36
CA PRO A 338 -15.82 8.58 -40.55
C PRO A 338 -15.28 8.04 -39.22
N PRO A 339 -16.10 7.97 -38.16
CA PRO A 339 -15.76 7.28 -36.92
C PRO A 339 -15.34 5.83 -37.17
N VAL A 340 -14.48 5.27 -36.31
CA VAL A 340 -13.98 3.89 -36.47
C VAL A 340 -15.14 2.89 -36.43
N ASP A 341 -15.27 2.06 -37.46
CA ASP A 341 -16.34 1.05 -37.58
C ASP A 341 -15.78 -0.37 -37.81
N ASN A 342 -15.91 -1.22 -36.78
CA ASN A 342 -15.54 -2.64 -36.81
C ASN A 342 -16.75 -3.58 -36.88
N SER A 343 -17.96 -3.07 -37.16
CA SER A 343 -19.18 -3.88 -37.22
C SER A 343 -19.10 -5.07 -38.19
N TYR A 344 -18.36 -4.93 -39.30
CA TYR A 344 -18.20 -5.97 -40.32
C TYR A 344 -17.41 -7.21 -39.84
N ILE A 345 -16.42 -7.01 -38.97
CA ILE A 345 -15.56 -8.09 -38.44
C ILE A 345 -16.06 -8.62 -37.08
N LYS A 346 -16.98 -7.88 -36.44
CA LYS A 346 -17.63 -8.25 -35.18
C LYS A 346 -18.53 -9.47 -35.42
N GLY A 347 -18.29 -10.53 -34.67
CA GLY A 347 -19.16 -11.71 -34.65
C GLY A 347 -20.40 -11.46 -33.82
N SER A 348 -21.50 -12.15 -34.12
CA SER A 348 -22.57 -12.34 -33.16
C SER A 348 -22.03 -13.18 -32.01
N LYS A 349 -22.28 -12.78 -30.75
CA LYS A 349 -22.18 -13.71 -29.63
C LYS A 349 -23.29 -14.76 -29.85
N GLU A 350 -23.02 -15.80 -30.63
CA GLU A 350 -23.93 -16.95 -30.72
C GLU A 350 -24.12 -17.50 -29.30
N ASP A 351 -25.37 -17.83 -28.96
CA ASP A 351 -25.88 -18.10 -27.62
C ASP A 351 -25.10 -19.20 -26.84
N ASP A 352 -24.01 -18.82 -26.19
CA ASP A 352 -23.45 -19.52 -25.01
C ASP A 352 -23.48 -18.64 -23.73
N GLY A 353 -24.10 -17.46 -23.82
CA GLY A 353 -25.09 -17.04 -22.84
C GLY A 353 -24.65 -16.49 -21.48
N TRP A 354 -23.42 -15.98 -21.28
CA TRP A 354 -23.02 -15.36 -19.99
C TRP A 354 -22.62 -13.88 -20.07
N SER A 355 -22.18 -13.41 -21.24
CA SER A 355 -21.88 -11.98 -21.43
C SER A 355 -23.14 -11.14 -21.25
N GLY A 356 -23.11 -10.17 -20.34
CA GLY A 356 -24.27 -9.37 -19.96
C GLY A 356 -25.21 -10.03 -18.95
N LYS A 357 -25.03 -11.32 -18.62
CA LYS A 357 -25.72 -11.98 -17.49
C LYS A 357 -24.89 -11.94 -16.21
N VAL A 358 -23.57 -11.95 -16.33
CA VAL A 358 -22.59 -11.79 -15.23
C VAL A 358 -21.54 -10.75 -15.60
N ALA A 359 -20.84 -10.20 -14.61
CA ALA A 359 -19.79 -9.21 -14.83
C ALA A 359 -18.59 -9.83 -15.56
N CYS A 360 -17.96 -9.10 -16.48
CA CYS A 360 -16.71 -9.52 -17.11
C CYS A 360 -15.52 -8.87 -16.38
N ILE A 361 -14.55 -9.67 -15.92
CA ILE A 361 -13.39 -9.18 -15.16
C ILE A 361 -12.14 -8.95 -16.00
N SER A 362 -12.09 -9.49 -17.22
CA SER A 362 -11.04 -9.15 -18.20
C SER A 362 -11.51 -8.00 -19.09
N PRO A 363 -10.60 -7.20 -19.67
CA PRO A 363 -10.95 -6.34 -20.79
C PRO A 363 -11.55 -7.22 -21.91
N GLU A 364 -12.86 -7.13 -22.13
CA GLU A 364 -13.54 -7.98 -23.12
C GLU A 364 -12.81 -7.82 -24.45
N SER A 365 -12.31 -8.91 -25.03
CA SER A 365 -11.86 -8.87 -26.41
C SER A 365 -13.10 -8.97 -27.30
N ALA A 366 -13.24 -8.06 -28.27
CA ALA A 366 -14.42 -8.09 -29.13
C ALA A 366 -14.54 -9.45 -29.84
N SER A 367 -15.70 -10.11 -29.76
CA SER A 367 -15.96 -11.38 -30.43
C SER A 367 -15.87 -11.20 -31.94
N LEU A 368 -15.06 -12.02 -32.61
CA LEU A 368 -14.90 -11.98 -34.06
C LEU A 368 -15.80 -13.02 -34.72
N ARG A 369 -16.16 -12.74 -35.97
CA ARG A 369 -16.84 -13.71 -36.83
C ARG A 369 -15.98 -14.98 -36.95
N SER A 370 -16.61 -16.15 -36.90
CA SER A 370 -15.93 -17.46 -36.86
C SER A 370 -15.32 -17.86 -38.21
N ASP A 371 -15.70 -17.19 -39.30
CA ASP A 371 -15.29 -17.41 -40.69
C ASP A 371 -14.38 -16.28 -41.24
N LEU A 372 -13.84 -15.43 -40.37
CA LEU A 372 -13.06 -14.24 -40.73
C LEU A 372 -11.82 -14.58 -41.58
N GLN A 373 -11.71 -13.98 -42.77
CA GLN A 373 -10.58 -14.14 -43.68
C GLN A 373 -9.50 -13.06 -43.47
N ARG A 374 -8.25 -13.38 -43.81
CA ARG A 374 -7.11 -12.44 -43.66
C ARG A 374 -7.27 -11.15 -44.46
N SER A 375 -8.00 -11.16 -45.57
CA SER A 375 -8.23 -9.97 -46.41
C SER A 375 -9.27 -9.00 -45.84
N GLU A 376 -10.04 -9.41 -44.82
CA GLU A 376 -11.15 -8.63 -44.29
C GLU A 376 -10.74 -7.68 -43.16
N TYR A 377 -9.55 -7.87 -42.59
CA TYR A 377 -9.03 -7.04 -41.51
C TYR A 377 -7.57 -6.61 -41.75
N VAL A 378 -7.21 -5.49 -41.16
CA VAL A 378 -5.83 -4.98 -41.09
C VAL A 378 -5.35 -5.12 -39.66
N VAL A 379 -4.08 -5.50 -39.51
CA VAL A 379 -3.42 -5.58 -38.21
C VAL A 379 -2.61 -4.31 -38.01
N VAL A 380 -2.85 -3.61 -36.91
CA VAL A 380 -2.24 -2.31 -36.59
C VAL A 380 -1.68 -2.34 -35.18
N SER A 381 -0.64 -1.53 -34.94
CA SER A 381 -0.05 -1.44 -33.61
C SER A 381 -1.04 -0.83 -32.60
N PRO A 382 -0.92 -1.13 -31.29
CA PRO A 382 -1.76 -0.54 -30.27
C PRO A 382 -1.69 0.99 -30.23
N ALA A 383 -0.55 1.59 -30.56
CA ALA A 383 -0.37 3.04 -30.61
C ALA A 383 -1.27 3.68 -31.68
N LEU A 384 -1.27 3.13 -32.90
CA LEU A 384 -2.10 3.62 -34.00
C LEU A 384 -3.60 3.44 -33.72
N TRP A 385 -3.98 2.29 -33.15
CA TRP A 385 -5.37 2.05 -32.74
C TRP A 385 -5.86 3.09 -31.73
N ARG A 386 -5.05 3.43 -30.72
CA ARG A 386 -5.37 4.49 -29.75
C ARG A 386 -5.50 5.85 -30.42
N ALA A 387 -4.61 6.19 -31.35
CA ALA A 387 -4.63 7.46 -32.07
C ALA A 387 -5.93 7.65 -32.86
N TRP A 388 -6.35 6.65 -33.66
CA TRP A 388 -7.60 6.73 -34.44
C TRP A 388 -8.85 6.88 -33.58
N LEU A 389 -8.93 6.15 -32.46
CA LEU A 389 -10.05 6.29 -31.52
C LEU A 389 -10.10 7.69 -30.90
N ARG A 390 -8.94 8.28 -30.57
CA ARG A 390 -8.84 9.66 -30.04
C ARG A 390 -9.27 10.70 -31.07
N TRP A 391 -8.84 10.54 -32.33
CA TRP A 391 -9.09 11.53 -33.38
C TRP A 391 -10.52 11.50 -33.93
N HIS A 392 -11.06 10.30 -34.15
CA HIS A 392 -12.33 10.11 -34.89
C HIS A 392 -13.46 9.56 -34.03
N GLY A 393 -13.17 9.07 -32.83
CA GLY A 393 -14.12 8.34 -32.01
C GLY A 393 -14.51 6.99 -32.64
N SER A 394 -15.50 6.34 -32.03
CA SER A 394 -16.04 5.06 -32.51
C SER A 394 -17.48 5.24 -33.00
N ALA A 395 -17.85 4.54 -34.08
CA ALA A 395 -19.21 4.57 -34.64
C ALA A 395 -20.25 3.94 -33.71
N PHE A 396 -19.83 2.97 -32.89
CA PHE A 396 -20.65 2.28 -31.88
C PHE A 396 -19.96 2.33 -30.52
N SER A 397 -20.68 2.02 -29.43
CA SER A 397 -19.99 1.70 -28.17
C SER A 397 -19.00 0.58 -28.47
N VAL A 398 -17.73 0.80 -28.11
CA VAL A 398 -16.69 -0.21 -28.28
C VAL A 398 -16.94 -1.27 -27.22
N ASP A 399 -17.88 -2.18 -27.48
CA ASP A 399 -18.11 -3.36 -26.62
C ASP A 399 -16.91 -4.30 -26.82
N GLY A 400 -15.84 -4.05 -26.09
CA GLY A 400 -14.62 -4.84 -26.07
C GLY A 400 -13.48 -4.32 -26.97
N GLN A 401 -12.26 -4.56 -26.53
CA GLN A 401 -11.03 -4.21 -27.22
C GLN A 401 -10.78 -5.19 -28.39
N PHE A 402 -10.50 -4.67 -29.59
CA PHE A 402 -10.08 -5.49 -30.74
C PHE A 402 -8.60 -5.89 -30.65
N THR A 403 -8.12 -6.14 -29.44
CA THR A 403 -6.72 -6.39 -29.11
C THR A 403 -6.44 -7.90 -29.13
N ARG A 404 -5.28 -8.32 -29.63
CA ARG A 404 -4.91 -9.72 -29.84
C ARG A 404 -3.44 -9.96 -29.50
N LYS A 405 -3.15 -11.06 -28.80
CA LYS A 405 -1.79 -11.44 -28.39
C LYS A 405 -1.10 -12.25 -29.48
N ARG A 406 0.19 -11.99 -29.71
CA ARG A 406 1.03 -12.85 -30.57
C ARG A 406 1.59 -13.98 -29.71
N LEU A 407 1.38 -15.23 -30.14
CA LEU A 407 1.85 -16.42 -29.43
C LEU A 407 2.97 -17.12 -30.22
N SER A 408 3.84 -17.83 -29.50
CA SER A 408 4.90 -18.66 -30.08
C SER A 408 4.34 -19.91 -30.77
N GLU A 409 5.18 -20.53 -31.59
CA GLU A 409 4.88 -21.77 -32.34
C GLU A 409 4.35 -22.91 -31.46
N SER A 410 4.76 -22.96 -30.19
CA SER A 410 4.37 -23.98 -29.21
C SER A 410 2.88 -23.98 -28.83
N PHE A 411 2.13 -22.93 -29.17
CA PHE A 411 0.70 -22.79 -28.82
C PHE A 411 -0.24 -23.03 -30.01
N PHE A 412 0.30 -23.28 -31.21
CA PHE A 412 -0.48 -23.53 -32.42
C PHE A 412 -0.19 -24.91 -33.01
N ASP A 413 -1.24 -25.61 -33.44
CA ASP A 413 -1.14 -26.96 -34.01
C ASP A 413 -0.43 -26.97 -35.39
N ASP A 414 -0.32 -25.81 -36.04
CA ASP A 414 0.37 -25.63 -37.33
C ASP A 414 1.87 -25.33 -37.19
N GLY A 415 2.38 -25.21 -35.95
CA GLY A 415 3.78 -24.95 -35.63
C GLY A 415 4.29 -23.59 -36.10
N LYS A 416 3.41 -22.60 -36.34
CA LYS A 416 3.80 -21.24 -36.75
C LYS A 416 3.39 -20.21 -35.71
N ALA A 417 4.28 -19.25 -35.43
CA ALA A 417 3.96 -18.13 -34.56
C ALA A 417 2.89 -17.26 -35.22
N GLY A 418 1.86 -16.90 -34.45
CA GLY A 418 0.65 -16.30 -35.00
C GLY A 418 -0.10 -15.45 -33.99
N LEU A 419 -1.10 -14.73 -34.48
CA LEU A 419 -1.99 -13.91 -33.67
C LEU A 419 -3.13 -14.78 -33.10
N GLU A 420 -3.32 -14.77 -31.78
CA GLU A 420 -4.39 -15.51 -31.10
C GLU A 420 -5.75 -14.83 -31.35
N LEU A 421 -6.40 -15.13 -32.47
CA LEU A 421 -7.68 -14.50 -32.86
C LEU A 421 -8.85 -14.82 -31.92
N TYR A 422 -8.83 -16.01 -31.31
CA TYR A 422 -9.90 -16.53 -30.45
C TYR A 422 -9.30 -16.99 -29.09
N PRO A 423 -9.22 -16.07 -28.11
CA PRO A 423 -8.89 -16.38 -26.72
C PRO A 423 -9.89 -17.35 -26.07
N LEU A 424 -9.55 -17.91 -24.92
CA LEU A 424 -10.43 -18.83 -24.19
C LEU A 424 -11.51 -18.07 -23.41
N ASP A 425 -12.76 -18.47 -23.60
CA ASP A 425 -13.87 -18.02 -22.75
C ASP A 425 -13.91 -18.85 -21.46
N ILE A 426 -13.86 -18.18 -20.31
CA ILE A 426 -13.98 -18.79 -18.99
C ILE A 426 -15.19 -18.25 -18.22
N LEU A 427 -15.82 -19.13 -17.44
CA LEU A 427 -16.87 -18.79 -16.48
C LEU A 427 -16.38 -19.08 -15.07
N LEU A 428 -16.31 -18.02 -14.27
CA LEU A 428 -15.97 -18.09 -12.85
C LEU A 428 -17.24 -18.31 -12.03
N MET A 429 -17.26 -19.45 -11.39
CA MET A 429 -18.25 -19.89 -10.42
C MET A 429 -17.73 -19.57 -9.01
N GLY A 430 -18.61 -19.26 -8.06
CA GLY A 430 -18.22 -19.09 -6.66
C GLY A 430 -19.38 -19.40 -5.71
N HIS A 431 -19.07 -19.59 -4.43
CA HIS A 431 -20.06 -19.99 -3.43
C HIS A 431 -20.97 -18.82 -3.04
N ASP A 432 -22.29 -18.97 -3.21
CA ASP A 432 -23.26 -17.91 -2.95
C ASP A 432 -23.62 -17.86 -1.46
N ARG A 433 -23.16 -16.82 -0.74
CA ARG A 433 -23.45 -16.64 0.71
C ARG A 433 -24.89 -16.22 0.99
N LYS A 434 -25.62 -15.74 -0.02
CA LYS A 434 -27.00 -15.24 0.15
C LYS A 434 -28.06 -16.31 -0.01
N LYS A 435 -27.72 -17.43 -0.66
CA LYS A 435 -28.63 -18.57 -0.81
C LYS A 435 -28.57 -19.45 0.43
N ASN A 436 -29.74 -19.94 0.85
CA ASN A 436 -29.81 -20.91 1.93
C ASN A 436 -28.99 -22.15 1.56
N ARG A 437 -28.24 -22.65 2.54
CA ARG A 437 -27.59 -23.96 2.46
C ARG A 437 -28.65 -25.01 2.13
N ASP A 438 -28.27 -26.01 1.34
CA ASP A 438 -29.16 -27.13 1.06
C ASP A 438 -29.44 -27.97 2.31
N SER A 439 -30.26 -29.01 2.18
CA SER A 439 -30.61 -29.92 3.29
C SER A 439 -29.40 -30.59 3.96
N GLU A 440 -28.24 -30.59 3.30
CA GLU A 440 -26.99 -31.16 3.79
C GLU A 440 -26.03 -30.10 4.35
N GLY A 441 -26.41 -28.82 4.36
CA GLY A 441 -25.58 -27.73 4.89
C GLY A 441 -24.52 -27.21 3.92
N ILE A 442 -24.57 -27.61 2.65
CA ILE A 442 -23.62 -27.26 1.59
C ILE A 442 -24.04 -25.93 0.95
N GLN A 443 -23.05 -25.10 0.66
CA GLN A 443 -23.27 -23.79 0.07
C GLN A 443 -23.36 -23.88 -1.46
N PRO A 444 -24.48 -23.47 -2.08
CA PRO A 444 -24.66 -23.60 -3.53
C PRO A 444 -23.70 -22.67 -4.29
N VAL A 445 -23.22 -23.16 -5.42
CA VAL A 445 -22.34 -22.41 -6.32
C VAL A 445 -23.18 -21.61 -7.32
N SER A 446 -22.80 -20.36 -7.57
CA SER A 446 -23.40 -19.52 -8.61
C SER A 446 -22.34 -18.89 -9.51
N PRO A 447 -22.69 -18.55 -10.77
CA PRO A 447 -21.82 -17.79 -11.67
C PRO A 447 -21.57 -16.39 -11.12
N TRP A 448 -20.30 -16.03 -10.93
CA TRP A 448 -19.88 -14.71 -10.43
C TRP A 448 -19.47 -13.79 -11.57
N ALA A 449 -18.61 -14.29 -12.46
CA ALA A 449 -18.02 -13.50 -13.51
C ALA A 449 -17.66 -14.34 -14.73
N CYS A 450 -17.43 -13.69 -15.86
CA CYS A 450 -16.78 -14.29 -17.02
C CYS A 450 -15.47 -13.54 -17.34
N ALA A 451 -14.60 -14.19 -18.10
CA ALA A 451 -13.40 -13.55 -18.61
C ALA A 451 -12.97 -14.19 -19.94
N GLN A 452 -12.20 -13.45 -20.71
CA GLN A 452 -11.48 -13.94 -21.88
C GLN A 452 -9.99 -13.90 -21.60
N VAL A 453 -9.37 -15.08 -21.62
CA VAL A 453 -7.97 -15.26 -21.19
C VAL A 453 -7.16 -15.96 -22.27
N SER A 454 -5.90 -15.57 -22.39
CA SER A 454 -4.98 -16.16 -23.36
C SER A 454 -4.61 -17.58 -22.95
N ARG A 455 -4.42 -18.47 -23.93
CA ARG A 455 -3.94 -19.86 -23.68
C ARG A 455 -2.55 -19.92 -23.03
N SER A 456 -1.75 -18.85 -23.16
CA SER A 456 -0.42 -18.78 -22.57
C SER A 456 -0.44 -18.42 -21.08
N MET A 457 -1.58 -18.02 -20.52
CA MET A 457 -1.70 -17.56 -19.14
C MET A 457 -1.43 -18.72 -18.17
N THR A 458 -0.76 -18.47 -17.05
CA THR A 458 -0.56 -19.46 -15.98
C THR A 458 -1.74 -19.49 -15.00
N VAL A 459 -1.83 -20.54 -14.19
CA VAL A 459 -2.84 -20.62 -13.11
C VAL A 459 -2.65 -19.49 -12.09
N ASP A 460 -1.41 -19.17 -11.74
CA ASP A 460 -1.09 -18.06 -10.82
C ASP A 460 -1.52 -16.72 -11.42
N GLU A 461 -1.20 -16.45 -12.68
CA GLU A 461 -1.63 -15.22 -13.37
C GLU A 461 -3.16 -15.10 -13.40
N LEU A 462 -3.87 -16.21 -13.63
CA LEU A 462 -5.32 -16.24 -13.60
C LEU A 462 -5.88 -15.97 -12.19
N LEU A 463 -5.29 -16.57 -11.15
CA LEU A 463 -5.68 -16.34 -9.76
C LEU A 463 -5.41 -14.89 -9.34
N THR A 464 -4.25 -14.33 -9.70
CA THR A 464 -3.91 -12.93 -9.46
C THR A 464 -4.92 -12.01 -10.15
N MET A 465 -5.24 -12.24 -11.42
CA MET A 465 -6.30 -11.48 -12.10
C MET A 465 -7.64 -11.55 -11.34
N CYS A 466 -8.09 -12.75 -10.98
CA CYS A 466 -9.36 -12.93 -10.26
C CYS A 466 -9.36 -12.22 -8.90
N THR A 467 -8.27 -12.34 -8.13
CA THR A 467 -8.16 -11.75 -6.79
C THR A 467 -8.03 -10.24 -6.85
N THR A 468 -7.28 -9.68 -7.79
CA THR A 468 -7.17 -8.23 -7.99
C THR A 468 -8.51 -7.61 -8.38
N GLU A 469 -9.19 -8.17 -9.38
CA GLU A 469 -10.46 -7.62 -9.88
C GLU A 469 -11.61 -7.76 -8.86
N LEU A 470 -11.63 -8.88 -8.11
CA LEU A 470 -12.62 -9.12 -7.05
C LEU A 470 -12.21 -8.53 -5.68
N ARG A 471 -11.05 -7.86 -5.61
CA ARG A 471 -10.49 -7.23 -4.39
C ARG A 471 -10.37 -8.21 -3.21
N LEU A 472 -9.96 -9.43 -3.51
CA LEU A 472 -9.68 -10.47 -2.53
C LEU A 472 -8.25 -10.32 -2.01
N ARG A 473 -7.99 -10.65 -0.74
CA ARG A 473 -6.63 -10.62 -0.21
C ARG A 473 -5.85 -11.84 -0.69
N GLU A 474 -4.53 -11.69 -0.73
CA GLU A 474 -3.62 -12.77 -1.06
C GLU A 474 -3.80 -13.95 -0.08
N GLY A 475 -3.96 -15.17 -0.62
CA GLY A 475 -4.21 -16.39 0.16
C GLY A 475 -5.66 -16.61 0.63
N GLU A 476 -6.60 -15.72 0.32
CA GLU A 476 -8.04 -15.91 0.66
C GLU A 476 -8.83 -16.68 -0.39
N ALA A 477 -8.23 -16.95 -1.56
CA ALA A 477 -8.88 -17.63 -2.66
C ALA A 477 -8.00 -18.69 -3.30
N ARG A 478 -8.64 -19.72 -3.87
CA ARG A 478 -7.99 -20.73 -4.70
C ARG A 478 -8.87 -21.14 -5.86
N LEU A 479 -8.25 -21.64 -6.93
CA LEU A 479 -8.92 -22.02 -8.16
C LEU A 479 -9.12 -23.53 -8.27
N TRP A 480 -10.27 -23.90 -8.81
CA TRP A 480 -10.62 -25.26 -9.18
C TRP A 480 -11.07 -25.30 -10.63
N LEU A 481 -10.66 -26.34 -11.36
CA LEU A 481 -11.19 -26.64 -12.68
C LEU A 481 -12.42 -27.54 -12.53
N VAL A 482 -13.54 -27.13 -13.12
CA VAL A 482 -14.77 -27.91 -13.13
C VAL A 482 -14.78 -28.77 -14.39
N VAL A 483 -14.43 -30.05 -14.23
CA VAL A 483 -14.35 -31.00 -15.34
C VAL A 483 -15.65 -31.80 -15.42
N ARG A 484 -16.27 -31.82 -16.60
CA ARG A 484 -17.47 -32.63 -16.85
C ARG A 484 -17.05 -34.01 -17.35
N ASN A 485 -17.39 -35.05 -16.60
CA ASN A 485 -17.12 -36.42 -17.01
C ASN A 485 -18.03 -36.79 -18.21
N GLN A 486 -17.45 -37.31 -19.28
CA GLN A 486 -18.18 -37.66 -20.50
C GLN A 486 -19.11 -38.85 -20.31
N ASP A 487 -18.79 -39.76 -19.38
CA ASP A 487 -19.53 -41.01 -19.18
C ASP A 487 -20.67 -40.87 -18.15
N THR A 488 -20.45 -40.13 -17.06
CA THR A 488 -21.45 -39.97 -15.98
C THR A 488 -22.24 -38.67 -16.05
N ASN A 489 -21.81 -37.73 -16.89
CA ASN A 489 -22.38 -36.38 -17.00
C ASN A 489 -22.30 -35.54 -15.70
N GLU A 490 -21.58 -36.03 -14.68
CA GLU A 490 -21.32 -35.34 -13.41
C GLU A 490 -20.16 -34.36 -13.54
N GLU A 491 -20.24 -33.24 -12.82
CA GLU A 491 -19.18 -32.23 -12.75
C GLU A 491 -18.29 -32.54 -11.52
N ALA A 492 -16.99 -32.73 -11.75
CA ALA A 492 -16.01 -32.96 -10.71
C ALA A 492 -15.06 -31.75 -10.61
N ASN A 493 -14.82 -31.29 -9.39
CA ASN A 493 -13.91 -30.18 -9.12
C ASN A 493 -12.49 -30.72 -8.89
N THR A 494 -11.53 -30.25 -9.68
CA THR A 494 -10.09 -30.54 -9.51
C THR A 494 -9.36 -29.28 -9.06
N MET A 495 -8.71 -29.32 -7.91
CA MET A 495 -7.97 -28.18 -7.36
C MET A 495 -6.73 -27.87 -8.22
N LEU A 496 -6.54 -26.59 -8.54
CA LEU A 496 -5.40 -26.08 -9.31
C LEU A 496 -4.32 -25.57 -8.35
N ASP A 497 -3.49 -26.47 -7.85
CA ASP A 497 -2.41 -26.23 -6.88
C ASP A 497 -1.01 -26.15 -7.52
N ASP A 498 -0.92 -26.27 -8.84
CA ASP A 498 0.28 -26.03 -9.65
C ASP A 498 0.16 -24.71 -10.42
N GLY A 499 0.59 -23.63 -9.77
CA GLY A 499 0.47 -22.26 -10.26
C GLY A 499 1.17 -21.95 -11.58
N GLN A 500 2.25 -22.68 -11.90
CA GLN A 500 3.11 -22.42 -13.06
C GLN A 500 2.60 -23.05 -14.36
N ARG A 501 1.59 -23.91 -14.28
CA ARG A 501 1.01 -24.60 -15.44
C ARG A 501 0.20 -23.62 -16.28
N THR A 502 0.36 -23.67 -17.61
CA THR A 502 -0.41 -22.80 -18.52
C THR A 502 -1.80 -23.35 -18.80
N LEU A 503 -2.74 -22.47 -19.16
CA LEU A 503 -4.11 -22.86 -19.53
C LEU A 503 -4.15 -23.81 -20.75
N TYR A 504 -3.19 -23.68 -21.68
CA TYR A 504 -3.00 -24.64 -22.77
C TYR A 504 -2.70 -26.06 -22.25
N GLN A 505 -1.83 -26.19 -21.25
CA GLN A 505 -1.43 -27.47 -20.64
C GLN A 505 -2.54 -28.12 -19.79
N LEU A 506 -3.65 -27.42 -19.55
CA LEU A 506 -4.85 -27.95 -18.88
C LEU A 506 -5.82 -28.65 -19.86
N GLY A 507 -5.60 -28.55 -21.18
CA GLY A 507 -6.43 -29.24 -22.18
C GLY A 507 -7.85 -28.66 -22.32
N LEU A 508 -8.00 -27.33 -22.15
CA LEU A 508 -9.28 -26.63 -22.20
C LEU A 508 -9.87 -26.58 -23.62
N ARG A 509 -11.19 -26.41 -23.72
CA ARG A 509 -11.91 -26.42 -25.01
C ARG A 509 -11.91 -25.03 -25.65
N ASN A 510 -11.47 -24.94 -26.90
CA ASN A 510 -11.31 -23.66 -27.65
C ASN A 510 -12.63 -22.98 -28.10
N LYS A 511 -13.77 -23.69 -28.10
CA LYS A 511 -15.06 -23.18 -28.63
C LYS A 511 -16.22 -23.23 -27.63
N LYS A 512 -15.95 -23.62 -26.38
CA LYS A 512 -16.98 -23.72 -25.33
C LYS A 512 -16.47 -23.01 -24.08
N VAL A 513 -17.39 -22.43 -23.33
CA VAL A 513 -17.10 -21.79 -22.05
C VAL A 513 -16.52 -22.82 -21.06
N ASN A 514 -15.30 -22.57 -20.58
CA ASN A 514 -14.63 -23.42 -19.60
C ASN A 514 -14.97 -22.94 -18.19
N LYS A 515 -15.43 -23.85 -17.31
CA LYS A 515 -15.87 -23.50 -15.96
C LYS A 515 -14.74 -23.62 -14.95
N PHE A 516 -14.55 -22.57 -14.17
CA PHE A 516 -13.63 -22.53 -13.04
C PHE A 516 -14.41 -22.18 -11.78
N LEU A 517 -14.12 -22.84 -10.66
CA LEU A 517 -14.66 -22.48 -9.36
C LEU A 517 -13.58 -21.70 -8.60
N LEU A 518 -13.87 -20.42 -8.32
CA LEU A 518 -13.11 -19.58 -7.43
C LEU A 518 -13.65 -19.79 -6.01
N GLU A 519 -12.94 -20.60 -5.25
CA GLU A 519 -13.29 -20.85 -3.87
C GLU A 519 -12.70 -19.75 -3.00
N VAL A 520 -13.55 -19.08 -2.21
CA VAL A 520 -13.14 -18.03 -1.27
C VAL A 520 -13.32 -18.54 0.15
N ARG A 521 -12.29 -18.36 0.97
CA ARG A 521 -12.30 -18.76 2.37
C ARG A 521 -13.38 -18.02 3.14
N ASP A 522 -14.12 -18.73 3.99
CA ASP A 522 -15.09 -18.10 4.87
C ASP A 522 -14.38 -17.30 5.97
N GLN A 523 -14.60 -15.99 6.00
CA GLN A 523 -13.92 -15.07 6.93
C GLN A 523 -14.41 -15.24 8.38
N SER A 524 -15.60 -15.83 8.58
CA SER A 524 -16.17 -16.03 9.91
C SER A 524 -15.59 -17.26 10.62
N ASN A 525 -15.26 -18.30 9.85
CA ASN A 525 -14.87 -19.61 10.39
C ASN A 525 -13.59 -20.18 9.75
N GLY A 526 -12.89 -19.44 8.90
CA GLY A 526 -11.64 -19.86 8.26
C GLY A 526 -11.74 -21.13 7.41
N VAL A 527 -12.94 -21.66 7.13
CA VAL A 527 -13.10 -22.92 6.41
C VAL A 527 -13.20 -22.68 4.91
N TRP A 528 -12.62 -23.60 4.15
CA TRP A 528 -12.81 -23.72 2.71
C TRP A 528 -14.13 -24.46 2.41
N PRO A 529 -15.11 -23.84 1.72
CA PRO A 529 -16.42 -24.46 1.45
C PRO A 529 -16.36 -25.86 0.81
N GLU A 530 -15.45 -26.11 -0.13
CA GLU A 530 -15.27 -27.42 -0.77
C GLU A 530 -14.63 -28.44 0.17
N GLU A 531 -13.82 -28.02 1.15
CA GLU A 531 -13.33 -28.90 2.21
C GLU A 531 -14.45 -29.30 3.16
N LEU A 532 -15.32 -28.35 3.53
CA LEU A 532 -16.51 -28.66 4.31
C LEU A 532 -17.43 -29.63 3.56
N ARG A 533 -17.63 -29.40 2.26
CA ARG A 533 -18.42 -30.30 1.40
C ARG A 533 -17.81 -31.70 1.37
N ALA A 534 -16.50 -31.82 1.18
CA ALA A 534 -15.79 -33.09 1.23
C ALA A 534 -15.93 -33.78 2.60
N SER A 535 -15.86 -33.02 3.69
CA SER A 535 -16.06 -33.52 5.05
C SER A 535 -17.47 -34.06 5.31
N LEU A 536 -18.50 -33.38 4.80
CA LEU A 536 -19.90 -33.76 4.99
C LEU A 536 -20.31 -34.96 4.13
N THR A 537 -19.83 -34.99 2.88
CA THR A 537 -20.19 -36.03 1.90
C THR A 537 -19.24 -37.23 1.89
N GLY A 538 -18.10 -37.14 2.57
CA GLY A 538 -17.03 -38.15 2.50
C GLY A 538 -16.30 -38.20 1.15
N THR A 539 -16.53 -37.21 0.27
CA THR A 539 -15.91 -37.15 -1.06
C THR A 539 -14.41 -36.82 -0.95
N GLN A 540 -13.57 -37.47 -1.75
CA GLN A 540 -12.13 -37.13 -1.80
C GLN A 540 -11.88 -35.87 -2.62
N ILE A 541 -11.04 -34.97 -2.09
CA ILE A 541 -10.54 -33.80 -2.83
C ILE A 541 -9.47 -34.26 -3.82
N THR A 542 -9.63 -33.89 -5.09
CA THR A 542 -8.65 -34.15 -6.15
C THR A 542 -7.88 -32.86 -6.46
N SER A 543 -6.54 -32.94 -6.58
CA SER A 543 -5.69 -31.81 -6.99
C SER A 543 -4.75 -32.20 -8.14
N ILE A 544 -4.34 -31.21 -8.95
CA ILE A 544 -3.45 -31.43 -10.10
C ILE A 544 -2.05 -31.85 -9.67
N ALA A 545 -1.47 -31.24 -8.63
CA ALA A 545 -0.16 -31.62 -8.13
C ALA A 545 -0.17 -33.05 -7.56
N SER A 546 -1.32 -33.49 -7.01
CA SER A 546 -1.48 -34.82 -6.42
C SER A 546 -1.57 -35.98 -7.44
N ASN A 547 -1.61 -35.72 -8.75
CA ASN A 547 -1.62 -36.79 -9.77
C ASN A 547 -0.25 -37.46 -9.99
N ASN A 548 0.83 -36.87 -9.45
CA ASN A 548 2.18 -37.46 -9.50
C ASN A 548 2.60 -38.17 -8.20
N TYR A 549 1.77 -38.16 -7.15
CA TYR A 549 2.10 -38.75 -5.85
C TYR A 549 1.30 -40.04 -5.62
N SER A 550 1.97 -41.19 -5.76
CA SER A 550 1.52 -42.46 -5.17
C SER A 550 1.31 -42.27 -3.68
N ALA A 551 0.28 -42.86 -3.09
CA ALA A 551 -0.02 -42.69 -1.67
C ALA A 551 1.17 -43.12 -0.78
N ARG A 552 1.81 -42.15 -0.09
CA ARG A 552 3.00 -42.36 0.75
C ARG A 552 2.59 -42.27 2.24
N PRO A 553 3.05 -43.18 3.11
CA PRO A 553 2.83 -43.08 4.56
C PRO A 553 3.26 -41.73 5.14
N GLY A 554 2.35 -41.04 5.83
CA GLY A 554 2.61 -39.75 6.47
C GLY A 554 2.51 -38.52 5.55
N ALA A 555 2.30 -38.69 4.25
CA ALA A 555 2.01 -37.61 3.29
C ALA A 555 0.51 -37.56 2.98
N VAL A 556 -0.29 -37.32 4.02
CA VAL A 556 -1.76 -37.38 3.96
C VAL A 556 -2.33 -36.10 4.57
N GLY A 557 -3.23 -35.44 3.85
CA GLY A 557 -3.87 -34.19 4.29
C GLY A 557 -5.00 -34.43 5.31
N LEU A 558 -5.24 -33.43 6.16
CA LEU A 558 -6.34 -33.42 7.13
C LEU A 558 -7.38 -32.38 6.72
N VAL A 559 -8.61 -32.80 6.49
CA VAL A 559 -9.70 -31.90 6.10
C VAL A 559 -10.08 -31.00 7.27
N ASN A 560 -10.16 -29.69 7.02
CA ASN A 560 -10.52 -28.70 8.03
C ASN A 560 -12.04 -28.53 8.11
N SER A 561 -12.64 -29.11 9.14
CA SER A 561 -14.10 -29.13 9.34
C SER A 561 -14.63 -28.02 10.27
N GLY A 562 -13.87 -26.93 10.49
CA GLY A 562 -14.31 -25.83 11.36
C GLY A 562 -13.19 -25.11 12.12
N ASN A 563 -12.41 -24.24 11.48
CA ASN A 563 -11.27 -23.53 12.10
C ASN A 563 -10.21 -24.44 12.74
N PHE A 564 -10.17 -25.73 12.43
CA PHE A 564 -9.31 -26.72 13.09
C PHE A 564 -7.88 -26.78 12.55
N CYS A 565 -7.46 -25.80 11.74
CA CYS A 565 -6.10 -25.72 11.21
C CYS A 565 -5.02 -25.81 12.31
N TYR A 566 -5.27 -25.24 13.50
CA TYR A 566 -4.37 -25.34 14.65
C TYR A 566 -4.24 -26.79 15.16
N ARG A 567 -5.33 -27.57 15.14
CA ARG A 567 -5.32 -29.01 15.48
C ARG A 567 -4.60 -29.80 14.41
N ASN A 568 -4.91 -29.54 13.14
CA ASN A 568 -4.30 -30.21 12.00
C ASN A 568 -2.78 -30.05 12.02
N ALA A 569 -2.29 -28.81 12.18
CA ALA A 569 -0.87 -28.53 12.29
C ALA A 569 -0.21 -29.23 13.50
N ALA A 570 -0.86 -29.19 14.67
CA ALA A 570 -0.38 -29.88 15.87
C ALA A 570 -0.29 -31.40 15.69
N ILE A 571 -1.34 -32.03 15.14
CA ILE A 571 -1.39 -33.48 14.88
C ILE A 571 -0.27 -33.87 13.91
N GLN A 572 -0.11 -33.13 12.81
CA GLN A 572 0.91 -33.41 11.80
C GLN A 572 2.33 -33.27 12.36
N CYS A 573 2.57 -32.31 13.26
CA CYS A 573 3.86 -32.16 13.95
C CYS A 573 4.12 -33.29 14.94
N LEU A 574 3.15 -33.60 15.82
CA LEU A 574 3.29 -34.65 16.84
C LEU A 574 3.42 -36.05 16.23
N ALA A 575 2.79 -36.29 15.09
CA ALA A 575 2.92 -37.52 14.32
C ALA A 575 4.36 -37.78 13.84
N ARG A 576 5.29 -36.81 13.93
CA ARG A 576 6.72 -37.00 13.60
C ARG A 576 7.58 -37.45 14.78
N ILE A 577 7.02 -37.50 15.99
CA ILE A 577 7.70 -38.10 17.14
C ILE A 577 7.61 -39.63 16.97
N VAL A 578 8.63 -40.22 16.36
CA VAL A 578 8.63 -41.63 15.92
C VAL A 578 8.34 -42.60 17.07
N PRO A 579 9.01 -42.54 18.24
CA PRO A 579 8.76 -43.51 19.32
C PRO A 579 7.34 -43.42 19.89
N LEU A 580 6.74 -42.22 19.91
CA LEU A 580 5.36 -42.02 20.34
C LEU A 580 4.37 -42.56 19.30
N THR A 581 4.65 -42.31 18.02
CA THR A 581 3.86 -42.83 16.90
C THR A 581 3.90 -44.36 16.87
N ASP A 582 5.08 -44.97 17.00
CA ASP A 582 5.24 -46.43 17.00
C ASP A 582 4.50 -47.07 18.18
N PHE A 583 4.52 -46.45 19.36
CA PHE A 583 3.73 -46.91 20.51
C PHE A 583 2.23 -46.93 20.22
N LEU A 584 1.71 -45.90 19.54
CA LEU A 584 0.30 -45.77 19.16
C LEU A 584 -0.09 -46.65 17.97
N LEU A 585 0.88 -47.14 17.19
CA LEU A 585 0.65 -48.08 16.08
C LEU A 585 0.68 -49.54 16.53
N ASP A 586 1.25 -49.86 17.70
CA ASP A 586 1.28 -51.22 18.27
C ASP A 586 -0.10 -51.67 18.77
N GLU A 587 -0.70 -52.62 18.06
CA GLU A 587 -2.02 -53.19 18.35
C GLU A 587 -2.12 -53.72 19.79
N ASN A 588 -1.05 -54.28 20.37
CA ASN A 588 -1.08 -54.81 21.73
C ASN A 588 -1.26 -53.71 22.78
N ASN A 589 -0.72 -52.52 22.53
CA ASN A 589 -0.84 -51.39 23.45
C ASN A 589 -2.24 -50.77 23.34
N LEU A 590 -2.78 -50.68 22.12
CA LEU A 590 -4.14 -50.20 21.88
C LEU A 590 -5.20 -51.11 22.50
N ASP A 591 -5.07 -52.42 22.37
CA ASP A 591 -5.99 -53.38 23.00
C ASP A 591 -5.98 -53.24 24.52
N LYS A 592 -4.81 -53.04 25.14
CA LYS A 592 -4.72 -52.80 26.59
C LYS A 592 -5.40 -51.49 27.00
N LEU A 593 -5.22 -50.41 26.23
CA LEU A 593 -5.89 -49.13 26.49
C LEU A 593 -7.41 -49.23 26.35
N ASP A 594 -7.89 -49.94 25.33
CA ASP A 594 -9.33 -50.10 25.10
C ASP A 594 -9.96 -50.99 26.18
N ASN A 595 -9.27 -52.05 26.61
CA ASN A 595 -9.69 -52.87 27.75
C ASN A 595 -9.79 -52.05 29.05
N LEU A 596 -8.82 -51.16 29.32
CA LEU A 596 -8.87 -50.25 30.48
C LEU A 596 -10.04 -49.27 30.40
N ARG A 597 -10.36 -48.79 29.20
CA ARG A 597 -11.52 -47.90 28.97
C ARG A 597 -12.85 -48.64 29.17
N ALA A 598 -12.94 -49.86 28.67
CA ALA A 598 -14.14 -50.69 28.69
C ALA A 598 -14.47 -51.28 30.06
N ASP A 599 -13.49 -51.36 30.97
CA ASP A 599 -13.70 -51.83 32.34
C ASP A 599 -14.53 -50.81 33.17
N ILE A 600 -15.84 -51.05 33.23
CA ILE A 600 -16.77 -50.23 34.02
C ILE A 600 -16.50 -50.38 35.53
N LEU A 601 -15.93 -51.52 35.97
CA LEU A 601 -15.65 -51.80 37.38
C LEU A 601 -14.31 -51.24 37.86
N ALA A 602 -13.43 -50.81 36.95
CA ALA A 602 -12.17 -50.16 37.29
C ALA A 602 -12.42 -48.79 38.00
N PRO A 603 -11.74 -48.50 39.12
CA PRO A 603 -11.88 -47.25 39.87
C PRO A 603 -11.12 -46.09 39.18
N LEU A 604 -11.43 -45.82 37.91
CA LEU A 604 -10.86 -44.72 37.13
C LEU A 604 -11.74 -43.48 37.26
N SER A 605 -11.11 -42.33 37.48
CA SER A 605 -11.77 -41.02 37.48
C SER A 605 -12.39 -40.70 36.11
N LEU A 606 -13.39 -39.82 36.08
CA LEU A 606 -14.02 -39.36 34.84
C LEU A 606 -13.01 -38.71 33.89
N CYS A 607 -12.03 -37.97 34.42
CA CYS A 607 -10.96 -37.36 33.62
C CYS A 607 -10.07 -38.41 32.94
N ASN A 608 -9.73 -39.51 33.63
CA ASN A 608 -8.95 -40.60 33.03
C ASN A 608 -9.71 -41.30 31.90
N ARG A 609 -11.03 -41.52 32.06
CA ARG A 609 -11.86 -42.10 30.99
C ARG A 609 -11.94 -41.21 29.75
N LYS A 610 -12.09 -39.88 29.95
CA LYS A 610 -12.06 -38.91 28.85
C LYS A 610 -10.71 -38.90 28.14
N SER A 611 -9.61 -38.93 28.90
CA SER A 611 -8.23 -38.95 28.36
C SER A 611 -7.95 -40.21 27.52
N LEU A 612 -8.40 -41.38 28.00
CA LEU A 612 -8.30 -42.64 27.25
C LEU A 612 -9.07 -42.58 25.93
N SER A 613 -10.26 -41.97 25.93
CA SER A 613 -11.06 -41.80 24.71
C SER A 613 -10.33 -40.95 23.67
N VAL A 614 -9.79 -39.79 24.07
CA VAL A 614 -9.03 -38.92 23.16
C VAL A 614 -7.80 -39.64 22.60
N THR A 615 -7.07 -40.35 23.46
CA THR A 615 -5.86 -41.10 23.07
C THR A 615 -6.16 -42.20 22.05
N LEU A 616 -7.23 -42.97 22.26
CA LEU A 616 -7.63 -44.03 21.32
C LEU A 616 -8.08 -43.47 19.97
N GLU A 617 -8.86 -42.39 19.95
CA GLU A 617 -9.25 -41.75 18.68
C GLU A 617 -8.07 -41.09 17.97
N TYR A 618 -7.12 -40.53 18.72
CA TYR A 618 -5.85 -40.05 18.15
C TYR A 618 -5.04 -41.20 17.53
N ALA A 619 -4.94 -42.34 18.21
CA ALA A 619 -4.24 -43.51 17.68
C ALA A 619 -4.85 -44.02 16.36
N LYS A 620 -6.19 -44.10 16.27
CA LYS A 620 -6.89 -44.47 15.03
C LYS A 620 -6.56 -43.49 13.89
N LEU A 621 -6.54 -42.19 14.18
CA LEU A 621 -6.18 -41.17 13.19
C LEU A 621 -4.73 -41.34 12.71
N ILE A 622 -3.79 -41.64 13.62
CA ILE A 622 -2.39 -41.90 13.31
C ILE A 622 -2.22 -43.19 12.47
N GLN A 623 -2.97 -44.24 12.78
CA GLN A 623 -3.02 -45.46 11.95
C GLN A 623 -3.46 -45.15 10.52
N GLU A 624 -4.50 -44.33 10.33
CA GLU A 624 -4.95 -43.93 8.99
C GLU A 624 -3.91 -43.07 8.24
N LEU A 625 -3.29 -42.10 8.93
CA LEU A 625 -2.25 -41.22 8.38
C LEU A 625 -1.04 -42.00 7.86
N TRP A 626 -0.60 -43.01 8.63
CA TRP A 626 0.58 -43.81 8.30
C TRP A 626 0.28 -45.07 7.47
N ALA A 627 -0.99 -45.45 7.30
CA ALA A 627 -1.36 -46.54 6.38
C ALA A 627 -1.11 -46.17 4.90
N GLY A 628 -1.08 -44.88 4.57
CA GLY A 628 -0.81 -44.40 3.21
C GLY A 628 -1.83 -44.88 2.17
N LYS A 629 -3.09 -45.13 2.57
CA LYS A 629 -4.17 -45.60 1.68
C LYS A 629 -5.06 -44.48 1.14
N LYS A 630 -5.18 -43.38 1.89
CA LYS A 630 -6.04 -42.23 1.57
C LYS A 630 -5.17 -41.01 1.29
N LYS A 631 -5.61 -40.14 0.39
CA LYS A 631 -4.97 -38.82 0.16
C LYS A 631 -5.32 -37.81 1.25
N ASN A 632 -6.56 -37.87 1.74
CA ASN A 632 -7.11 -36.97 2.74
C ASN A 632 -7.92 -37.75 3.78
N ILE A 633 -7.85 -37.33 5.04
CA ILE A 633 -8.60 -37.90 6.16
C ILE A 633 -9.45 -36.81 6.82
N VAL A 634 -10.67 -37.16 7.21
CA VAL A 634 -11.59 -36.30 7.94
C VAL A 634 -11.61 -36.73 9.41
N PRO A 635 -11.04 -35.96 10.35
CA PRO A 635 -10.86 -36.40 11.74
C PRO A 635 -12.11 -36.18 12.63
N ASN A 636 -13.31 -36.57 12.18
CA ASN A 636 -14.57 -36.31 12.90
C ASN A 636 -14.60 -36.95 14.30
N SER A 637 -14.31 -38.26 14.39
CA SER A 637 -14.35 -39.01 15.66
C SER A 637 -13.35 -38.47 16.70
N PHE A 638 -12.17 -38.05 16.24
CA PHE A 638 -11.17 -37.41 17.08
C PHE A 638 -11.64 -36.04 17.57
N ASN A 639 -12.18 -35.20 16.67
CA ASN A 639 -12.69 -33.88 17.04
C ASN A 639 -13.83 -33.95 18.07
N ASP A 640 -14.74 -34.93 17.94
CA ASP A 640 -15.83 -35.13 18.91
C ASP A 640 -15.30 -35.60 20.27
N SER A 641 -14.25 -36.43 20.29
CA SER A 641 -13.61 -36.83 21.55
C SER A 641 -12.90 -35.67 22.24
N VAL A 642 -12.25 -34.77 21.49
CA VAL A 642 -11.64 -33.55 22.03
C VAL A 642 -12.68 -32.63 22.67
N ARG A 643 -13.82 -32.40 21.98
CA ARG A 643 -14.93 -31.59 22.50
C ARG A 643 -15.47 -32.14 23.83
N ASN A 644 -15.64 -33.46 23.91
CA ASN A 644 -16.11 -34.12 25.12
C ASN A 644 -15.08 -34.06 26.29
N ALA A 645 -13.80 -33.91 25.97
CA ALA A 645 -12.72 -33.89 26.95
C ALA A 645 -12.47 -32.51 27.56
N SER A 646 -12.60 -31.43 26.79
CA SER A 646 -12.30 -30.07 27.23
C SER A 646 -13.26 -29.03 26.63
N ASP A 647 -13.96 -28.30 27.51
CA ASP A 647 -14.87 -27.21 27.12
C ASP A 647 -14.12 -26.05 26.42
N MET A 648 -12.81 -25.90 26.68
CA MET A 648 -11.96 -24.89 26.03
C MET A 648 -11.93 -25.05 24.51
N PHE A 649 -11.99 -26.30 24.02
CA PHE A 649 -11.92 -26.62 22.59
C PHE A 649 -13.27 -27.05 22.01
N ASP A 650 -14.38 -26.71 22.69
CA ASP A 650 -15.73 -27.03 22.24
C ASP A 650 -16.23 -26.10 21.13
N SER A 651 -15.73 -24.84 21.09
CA SER A 651 -16.13 -23.85 20.10
C SER A 651 -15.52 -24.10 18.71
N PHE A 652 -16.22 -23.64 17.66
CA PHE A 652 -15.70 -23.56 16.28
C PHE A 652 -14.78 -22.33 16.07
N GLU A 653 -14.26 -21.75 17.15
CA GLU A 653 -13.36 -20.61 17.11
C GLU A 653 -11.92 -21.06 16.87
N GLN A 654 -11.09 -20.13 16.44
CA GLN A 654 -9.65 -20.39 16.34
C GLN A 654 -9.02 -20.36 17.73
N HIS A 655 -8.13 -21.31 17.97
CA HIS A 655 -7.39 -21.45 19.21
C HIS A 655 -5.89 -21.47 18.95
N ASP A 656 -5.12 -21.30 20.02
CA ASP A 656 -3.68 -21.37 19.97
C ASP A 656 -3.19 -22.81 19.75
N CYS A 657 -2.37 -23.02 18.72
CA CYS A 657 -1.76 -24.32 18.43
C CYS A 657 -0.89 -24.83 19.59
N GLN A 658 -0.24 -23.94 20.35
CA GLN A 658 0.59 -24.33 21.50
C GLN A 658 -0.25 -24.88 22.64
N GLU A 659 -1.37 -24.22 22.96
CA GLU A 659 -2.30 -24.68 23.99
C GLU A 659 -2.87 -26.05 23.65
N PHE A 660 -3.21 -26.29 22.37
CA PHE A 660 -3.69 -27.58 21.91
C PHE A 660 -2.63 -28.69 21.95
N VAL A 661 -1.37 -28.38 21.61
CA VAL A 661 -0.26 -29.33 21.75
C VAL A 661 -0.08 -29.74 23.21
N SER A 662 -0.06 -28.78 24.14
CA SER A 662 0.03 -29.06 25.57
C SER A 662 -1.12 -29.94 26.05
N PHE A 663 -2.36 -29.59 25.70
CA PHE A 663 -3.54 -30.39 26.02
C PHE A 663 -3.42 -31.83 25.53
N LEU A 664 -3.04 -32.04 24.25
CA LEU A 664 -2.96 -33.38 23.68
C LEU A 664 -1.84 -34.21 24.32
N LEU A 665 -0.70 -33.59 24.63
CA LEU A 665 0.39 -34.26 25.35
C LEU A 665 -0.05 -34.68 26.75
N ASP A 666 -0.83 -33.87 27.46
CA ASP A 666 -1.37 -34.22 28.78
C ASP A 666 -2.33 -35.42 28.70
N GLN A 667 -3.20 -35.47 27.68
CA GLN A 667 -4.10 -36.62 27.47
C GLN A 667 -3.31 -37.92 27.21
N LEU A 668 -2.25 -37.84 26.40
CA LEU A 668 -1.37 -38.97 26.10
C LEU A 668 -0.58 -39.42 27.33
N GLN A 669 0.00 -38.47 28.08
CA GLN A 669 0.73 -38.70 29.32
C GLN A 669 -0.14 -39.47 30.33
N MET A 670 -1.34 -38.97 30.63
CA MET A 670 -2.26 -39.61 31.58
C MET A 670 -2.65 -41.02 31.15
N SER A 671 -2.93 -41.22 29.85
CA SER A 671 -3.39 -42.51 29.32
C SER A 671 -2.28 -43.56 29.29
N ILE A 672 -1.07 -43.18 28.88
CA ILE A 672 0.08 -44.09 28.81
C ILE A 672 0.54 -44.48 30.22
N GLN A 673 0.52 -43.54 31.18
CA GLN A 673 0.89 -43.83 32.56
C GLN A 673 0.00 -44.91 33.21
N LEU A 674 -1.30 -44.95 32.87
CA LEU A 674 -2.20 -45.99 33.36
C LEU A 674 -1.82 -47.40 32.88
N LEU A 675 -1.22 -47.52 31.69
CA LEU A 675 -0.69 -48.79 31.18
C LEU A 675 0.59 -49.22 31.89
N GLU A 676 1.50 -48.26 32.15
CA GLU A 676 2.86 -48.56 32.63
C GLU A 676 2.92 -48.89 34.14
N LYS A 677 1.84 -48.69 34.92
CA LYS A 677 1.69 -49.00 36.37
C LYS A 677 2.95 -48.74 37.22
N ASN A 678 3.02 -47.58 37.88
CA ASN A 678 4.04 -47.34 38.90
C ASN A 678 3.60 -47.85 40.28
N GLU A 679 4.33 -48.80 40.86
CA GLU A 679 4.31 -49.05 42.30
C GLU A 679 4.84 -47.79 43.00
N LYS A 680 4.03 -47.18 43.87
CA LYS A 680 4.47 -46.02 44.67
C LYS A 680 5.43 -46.49 45.76
N SER A 681 6.65 -45.95 45.76
CA SER A 681 7.51 -45.98 46.95
C SER A 681 7.29 -44.70 47.75
N ASP A 682 6.62 -44.79 48.89
CA ASP A 682 6.53 -43.70 49.86
C ASP A 682 7.85 -43.61 50.63
N ASN A 683 8.84 -42.92 50.07
CA ASN A 683 10.01 -42.46 50.80
C ASN A 683 10.16 -40.95 50.57
N GLU A 684 9.73 -40.14 51.54
CA GLU A 684 9.93 -38.69 51.51
C GLU A 684 11.41 -38.35 51.67
N ILE A 685 12.10 -38.13 50.55
CA ILE A 685 13.43 -37.53 50.56
C ILE A 685 13.24 -36.00 50.56
N GLU A 686 13.37 -35.39 51.74
CA GLU A 686 13.46 -33.94 51.89
C GLU A 686 14.91 -33.47 51.65
N CYS A 687 15.09 -32.60 50.68
CA CYS A 687 16.37 -31.94 50.41
C CYS A 687 16.45 -30.66 51.25
N LYS A 688 17.57 -30.41 51.93
CA LYS A 688 17.80 -29.16 52.67
C LYS A 688 17.96 -27.98 51.71
N ASP A 689 17.51 -26.79 52.11
CA ASP A 689 17.62 -25.55 51.31
C ASP A 689 19.07 -25.13 51.02
N ASP A 690 20.06 -25.61 51.78
CA ASP A 690 21.49 -25.33 51.56
C ASP A 690 22.20 -26.36 50.65
N ALA A 691 21.47 -27.34 50.11
CA ALA A 691 22.07 -28.37 49.25
C ALA A 691 22.58 -27.79 47.90
N PRO A 692 23.60 -28.40 47.29
CA PRO A 692 24.07 -28.04 45.95
C PRO A 692 22.96 -28.12 44.91
N ASP A 693 23.02 -27.26 43.88
CA ASP A 693 22.05 -27.22 42.78
C ASP A 693 21.86 -28.59 42.11
N GLN A 694 22.93 -29.39 41.96
CA GLN A 694 22.86 -30.75 41.41
C GLN A 694 21.95 -31.67 42.25
N GLU A 695 22.08 -31.65 43.57
CA GLU A 695 21.30 -32.52 44.46
C GLU A 695 19.82 -32.11 44.45
N LYS A 696 19.55 -30.80 44.50
CA LYS A 696 18.19 -30.26 44.39
C LYS A 696 17.53 -30.61 43.06
N ALA A 697 18.28 -30.52 41.96
CA ALA A 697 17.80 -30.88 40.64
C ALA A 697 17.44 -32.36 40.56
N GLU A 698 18.30 -33.27 41.03
CA GLU A 698 18.02 -34.71 41.00
C GLU A 698 16.85 -35.10 41.92
N VAL A 699 16.75 -34.51 43.12
CA VAL A 699 15.62 -34.77 44.03
C VAL A 699 14.31 -34.29 43.41
N SER A 700 14.29 -33.08 42.84
CA SER A 700 13.10 -32.56 42.13
C SER A 700 12.73 -33.44 40.93
N TRP A 701 13.73 -33.90 40.16
CA TRP A 701 13.52 -34.75 39.00
C TRP A 701 12.98 -36.13 39.37
N ASN A 702 13.53 -36.77 40.41
CA ASN A 702 13.05 -38.06 40.89
C ASN A 702 11.61 -37.94 41.41
N LYS A 703 11.29 -36.88 42.15
CA LYS A 703 9.90 -36.58 42.58
C LYS A 703 8.96 -36.39 41.39
N TYR A 704 9.42 -35.77 40.32
CA TYR A 704 8.66 -35.63 39.08
C TYR A 704 8.42 -37.01 38.43
N LEU A 705 9.46 -37.84 38.28
CA LEU A 705 9.33 -39.18 37.69
C LEU A 705 8.45 -40.11 38.53
N GLU A 706 8.53 -40.06 39.86
CA GLU A 706 7.63 -40.84 40.74
C GLU A 706 6.15 -40.51 40.49
N ARG A 707 5.85 -39.25 40.18
CA ARG A 707 4.49 -38.77 39.91
C ARG A 707 4.06 -39.01 38.46
N GLU A 708 4.96 -38.81 37.50
CA GLU A 708 4.64 -38.65 36.07
C GLU A 708 5.61 -39.41 35.15
N ASN A 709 6.03 -40.62 35.51
CA ASN A 709 6.80 -41.49 34.61
C ASN A 709 5.89 -42.13 33.56
N SER A 710 6.05 -41.70 32.30
CA SER A 710 5.41 -42.27 31.11
C SER A 710 6.38 -42.20 29.91
N LEU A 711 6.01 -42.78 28.77
CA LEU A 711 6.76 -42.58 27.52
C LEU A 711 6.88 -41.09 27.13
N VAL A 712 5.83 -40.29 27.35
CA VAL A 712 5.80 -38.86 27.00
C VAL A 712 6.82 -38.09 27.84
N SER A 713 6.85 -38.29 29.16
CA SER A 713 7.82 -37.60 30.03
C SER A 713 9.26 -38.04 29.75
N ARG A 714 9.52 -39.31 29.42
CA ARG A 714 10.85 -39.78 29.02
C ARG A 714 11.36 -39.16 27.72
N LEU A 715 10.47 -38.80 26.79
CA LEU A 715 10.84 -38.25 25.49
C LEU A 715 10.91 -36.72 25.48
N LEU A 716 9.93 -36.06 26.09
CA LEU A 716 9.65 -34.63 25.92
C LEU A 716 9.93 -33.79 27.17
N ALA A 717 10.06 -34.39 28.36
CA ALA A 717 10.30 -33.62 29.57
C ALA A 717 11.78 -33.19 29.69
N GLY A 718 11.99 -31.90 29.91
CA GLY A 718 13.26 -31.33 30.39
C GLY A 718 13.09 -30.69 31.76
N GLN A 719 14.15 -30.05 32.27
CA GLN A 719 14.15 -29.38 33.57
C GLN A 719 14.65 -27.94 33.45
N LEU A 720 13.93 -26.98 34.03
CA LEU A 720 14.32 -25.58 34.19
C LEU A 720 14.87 -25.33 35.59
N ARG A 721 15.78 -24.37 35.70
CA ARG A 721 16.27 -23.79 36.95
C ARG A 721 15.79 -22.35 37.07
N SER A 722 14.99 -22.06 38.09
CA SER A 722 14.43 -20.75 38.40
C SER A 722 15.10 -20.20 39.66
N ARG A 723 15.79 -19.06 39.54
CA ARG A 723 16.52 -18.41 40.62
C ARG A 723 15.89 -17.07 40.96
N LEU A 724 15.56 -16.86 42.23
CA LEU A 724 15.00 -15.61 42.75
C LEU A 724 16.04 -14.89 43.60
N ILE A 725 16.53 -13.74 43.14
CA ILE A 725 17.61 -12.96 43.76
C ILE A 725 17.01 -11.72 44.44
N CYS A 726 17.24 -11.55 45.74
CA CYS A 726 16.82 -10.35 46.46
C CYS A 726 17.70 -9.15 46.12
N ARG A 727 17.13 -8.04 45.64
CA ARG A 727 17.91 -6.83 45.31
C ARG A 727 18.48 -6.11 46.54
N SER A 728 17.90 -6.33 47.73
CA SER A 728 18.38 -5.74 48.99
C SER A 728 19.59 -6.47 49.59
N CYS A 729 19.57 -7.81 49.67
CA CYS A 729 20.62 -8.59 50.35
C CYS A 729 21.38 -9.56 49.45
N GLN A 730 21.04 -9.63 48.16
CA GLN A 730 21.63 -10.55 47.18
C GLN A 730 21.48 -12.04 47.52
N ASN A 731 20.63 -12.40 48.50
CA ASN A 731 20.29 -13.79 48.77
C ASN A 731 19.50 -14.38 47.61
N SER A 732 19.87 -15.59 47.19
CA SER A 732 19.18 -16.29 46.11
C SER A 732 18.60 -17.62 46.56
N SER A 733 17.36 -17.88 46.17
CA SER A 733 16.72 -19.20 46.27
C SER A 733 16.58 -19.81 44.88
N THR A 734 16.81 -21.11 44.76
CA THR A 734 16.78 -21.85 43.48
C THR A 734 15.74 -22.95 43.55
N VAL A 735 14.88 -23.04 42.54
CA VAL A 735 13.85 -24.07 42.37
C VAL A 735 13.99 -24.71 40.99
N PHE A 736 13.74 -26.02 40.91
CA PHE A 736 13.80 -26.79 39.67
C PHE A 736 12.43 -27.31 39.29
N GLU A 737 12.01 -27.04 38.04
CA GLU A 737 10.66 -27.33 37.54
C GLU A 737 10.74 -28.09 36.19
N PRO A 738 9.91 -29.12 35.96
CA PRO A 738 9.86 -29.82 34.69
C PRO A 738 9.16 -28.97 33.61
N TYR A 739 9.50 -29.18 32.33
CA TYR A 739 8.83 -28.57 31.19
C TYR A 739 8.69 -29.56 30.03
N THR A 740 7.64 -29.42 29.22
CA THR A 740 7.42 -30.18 27.98
C THR A 740 7.65 -29.35 26.70
N SER A 741 7.52 -28.03 26.81
CA SER A 741 7.87 -27.08 25.76
C SER A 741 8.48 -25.81 26.37
N ILE A 742 9.40 -25.17 25.65
CA ILE A 742 10.04 -23.93 26.08
C ILE A 742 9.43 -22.76 25.30
N SER A 743 8.88 -21.79 26.02
CA SER A 743 8.29 -20.59 25.40
C SER A 743 9.27 -19.41 25.42
N LEU A 744 9.88 -19.11 24.28
CA LEU A 744 10.93 -18.10 24.14
C LEU A 744 10.38 -16.71 23.82
N PRO A 745 10.88 -15.64 24.48
CA PRO A 745 10.53 -14.27 24.15
C PRO A 745 11.20 -13.80 22.85
N ILE A 746 10.41 -13.22 21.94
CA ILE A 746 10.88 -12.71 20.64
C ILE A 746 11.23 -11.20 20.72
N GLY A 747 10.77 -10.53 21.79
CA GLY A 747 10.97 -9.10 22.03
C GLY A 747 10.02 -8.24 21.21
N PHE A 748 8.94 -7.75 21.84
CA PHE A 748 8.41 -6.43 21.48
C PHE A 748 9.34 -5.44 22.15
N ASP A 749 10.42 -5.07 21.47
CA ASP A 749 11.24 -3.98 21.98
C ASP A 749 10.31 -2.74 22.05
N ASN A 750 10.19 -2.09 23.22
CA ASN A 750 9.33 -0.92 23.45
C ASN A 750 9.87 0.33 22.71
N VAL A 751 10.17 0.18 21.43
CA VAL A 751 11.04 1.02 20.63
C VAL A 751 10.38 1.22 19.27
N GLU A 752 10.24 2.47 18.85
CA GLU A 752 9.67 2.86 17.57
C GLU A 752 10.72 3.52 16.68
N LEU A 753 10.45 3.49 15.38
CA LEU A 753 11.24 4.20 14.38
C LEU A 753 10.66 5.60 14.20
N TYR A 754 11.46 6.62 14.45
CA TYR A 754 11.13 8.01 14.16
C TYR A 754 12.02 8.53 13.04
N GLN A 755 11.40 9.17 12.04
CA GLN A 755 12.10 9.89 10.99
C GLN A 755 11.87 11.38 11.14
N ILE A 756 12.92 12.18 11.00
CA ILE A 756 12.85 13.64 11.08
C ILE A 756 13.66 14.29 9.96
N ILE A 757 13.08 15.31 9.34
CA ILE A 757 13.73 16.10 8.29
C ILE A 757 14.36 17.33 8.94
N VAL A 758 15.68 17.43 8.86
CA VAL A 758 16.45 18.58 9.32
C VAL A 758 16.68 19.52 8.15
N ALA A 759 16.15 20.74 8.26
CA ALA A 759 16.25 21.76 7.22
C ALA A 759 17.11 22.95 7.69
N PRO A 760 18.26 23.18 7.04
CA PRO A 760 19.10 24.34 7.30
C PRO A 760 18.51 25.60 6.64
N ARG A 761 18.90 26.76 7.15
CA ARG A 761 18.39 28.07 6.65
C ARG A 761 19.13 28.57 5.40
N ASP A 762 20.31 28.02 5.09
CA ASP A 762 21.12 28.44 3.95
C ASP A 762 20.55 28.05 2.57
N GLY A 763 19.42 27.35 2.54
CA GLY A 763 18.81 26.84 1.33
C GLY A 763 19.53 25.60 0.77
N SER A 764 20.35 24.91 1.55
CA SER A 764 20.87 23.60 1.16
C SER A 764 19.82 22.49 1.26
N ILE A 765 20.08 21.34 0.64
CA ILE A 765 19.13 20.22 0.58
C ILE A 765 18.90 19.67 2.01
N PRO A 766 17.66 19.59 2.51
CA PRO A 766 17.35 19.00 3.81
C PRO A 766 17.86 17.56 3.93
N LYS A 767 18.20 17.16 5.16
CA LYS A 767 18.65 15.80 5.46
C LYS A 767 17.65 15.09 6.37
N ARG A 768 17.30 13.85 6.03
CA ARG A 768 16.44 13.01 6.87
C ARG A 768 17.29 12.08 7.72
N PHE A 769 16.99 12.04 9.01
CA PHE A 769 17.66 11.19 9.98
C PHE A 769 16.66 10.16 10.54
N GLY A 770 17.14 8.93 10.75
CA GLY A 770 16.38 7.84 11.35
C GLY A 770 16.81 7.58 12.77
N PHE A 771 15.84 7.38 13.68
CA PHE A 771 16.10 7.08 15.08
C PHE A 771 15.25 5.90 15.54
N ARG A 772 15.88 4.96 16.24
CA ARG A 772 15.23 3.82 16.89
C ARG A 772 15.17 4.08 18.40
N LEU A 773 14.03 4.58 18.90
CA LEU A 773 13.93 5.14 20.25
C LEU A 773 12.79 4.54 21.08
N PRO A 774 12.94 4.44 22.41
CA PRO A 774 11.84 4.02 23.27
C PRO A 774 10.62 4.93 23.14
N ARG A 775 9.41 4.36 23.25
CA ARG A 775 8.14 5.13 23.18
C ARG A 775 8.01 6.21 24.26
N GLU A 776 8.76 6.07 25.36
CA GLU A 776 8.77 6.99 26.50
C GLU A 776 9.81 8.12 26.39
N THR A 777 10.48 8.24 25.23
CA THR A 777 11.44 9.33 25.00
C THR A 777 10.72 10.68 24.96
N SER A 778 11.28 11.69 25.65
CA SER A 778 10.75 13.05 25.62
C SER A 778 11.23 13.83 24.39
N VAL A 779 10.45 14.84 23.97
CA VAL A 779 10.83 15.74 22.87
C VAL A 779 12.16 16.45 23.13
N GLY A 780 12.46 16.82 24.38
CA GLY A 780 13.74 17.42 24.75
C GLY A 780 14.94 16.48 24.56
N GLN A 781 14.79 15.20 24.94
CA GLN A 781 15.81 14.17 24.68
C GLN A 781 15.98 13.95 23.18
N PHE A 782 14.86 13.86 22.44
CA PHE A 782 14.86 13.71 20.99
C PHE A 782 15.58 14.86 20.30
N LYS A 783 15.28 16.11 20.67
CA LYS A 783 15.94 17.32 20.16
C LYS A 783 17.47 17.28 20.35
N THR A 784 17.93 16.80 21.50
CA THR A 784 19.37 16.67 21.80
C THR A 784 20.05 15.64 20.90
N MET A 785 19.38 14.52 20.63
CA MET A 785 19.90 13.48 19.71
C MET A 785 19.93 13.96 18.25
N VAL A 786 18.91 14.72 17.84
CA VAL A 786 18.86 15.34 16.51
C VAL A 786 20.01 16.34 16.33
N SER A 787 20.25 17.20 17.33
CA SER A 787 21.37 18.17 17.32
C SER A 787 22.74 17.48 17.21
N TYR A 788 22.97 16.40 17.98
CA TYR A 788 24.22 15.64 17.89
C TYR A 788 24.43 15.04 16.49
N SER A 789 23.37 14.52 15.88
CA SER A 789 23.42 13.88 14.56
C SER A 789 23.55 14.88 13.41
N SER A 790 22.85 16.02 13.50
CA SER A 790 22.87 17.07 12.49
C SER A 790 24.06 18.02 12.58
N LYS A 791 24.77 18.04 13.73
CA LYS A 791 25.85 18.98 14.06
C LYS A 791 25.39 20.45 14.14
N ILE A 792 24.09 20.69 14.30
CA ILE A 792 23.51 22.02 14.54
C ILE A 792 23.28 22.15 16.05
N ASP A 793 23.59 23.31 16.65
CA ASP A 793 23.39 23.53 18.08
C ASP A 793 21.93 23.34 18.51
N VAL A 794 21.72 22.77 19.71
CA VAL A 794 20.37 22.50 20.25
C VAL A 794 19.53 23.78 20.35
N ASN A 795 20.16 24.93 20.64
CA ASN A 795 19.46 26.21 20.77
C ASN A 795 19.17 26.84 19.41
N SER A 796 19.87 26.44 18.36
CA SER A 796 19.63 26.88 16.98
C SER A 796 18.65 25.96 16.23
N LEU A 797 17.97 25.05 16.92
CA LEU A 797 16.97 24.15 16.33
C LEU A 797 15.59 24.35 16.93
N THR A 798 14.55 24.23 16.13
CA THR A 798 13.16 24.10 16.59
C THR A 798 12.48 22.89 15.96
N LEU A 799 11.74 22.13 16.77
CA LEU A 799 10.98 20.98 16.31
C LEU A 799 9.55 21.40 15.96
N GLN A 800 9.10 21.01 14.78
CA GLN A 800 7.75 21.26 14.26
C GLN A 800 7.09 19.95 13.87
N CYS A 801 5.81 19.81 14.20
CA CYS A 801 5.00 18.64 13.89
C CYS A 801 3.82 19.06 13.02
N VAL A 802 3.80 18.54 11.79
CA VAL A 802 2.79 18.87 10.78
C VAL A 802 1.88 17.67 10.58
N GLY A 803 0.58 17.89 10.75
CA GLY A 803 -0.43 16.84 10.57
C GLY A 803 -0.62 16.44 9.11
N SER A 804 -1.38 15.38 8.86
CA SER A 804 -1.63 14.83 7.52
C SER A 804 -2.30 15.81 6.54
N ARG A 805 -2.97 16.86 7.04
CA ARG A 805 -3.60 17.93 6.25
C ARG A 805 -2.74 19.20 6.12
N GLY A 806 -1.46 19.13 6.50
CA GLY A 806 -0.52 20.26 6.42
C GLY A 806 -0.75 21.34 7.49
N THR A 807 -1.54 21.05 8.53
CA THR A 807 -1.79 21.96 9.65
C THR A 807 -0.73 21.78 10.73
N LEU A 808 -0.28 22.89 11.33
CA LEU A 808 0.52 22.83 12.56
C LEU A 808 -0.32 22.25 13.69
N LEU A 809 0.21 21.22 14.35
CA LEU A 809 -0.46 20.61 15.51
C LEU A 809 -0.18 21.37 16.81
N TYR A 810 0.87 22.20 16.84
CA TYR A 810 1.29 22.99 17.99
C TYR A 810 1.56 24.43 17.57
N ASN A 811 1.44 25.38 18.51
CA ASN A 811 1.66 26.81 18.24
C ASN A 811 3.06 27.01 17.63
N GLY A 812 3.16 27.78 16.54
CA GLY A 812 4.36 27.93 15.69
C GLY A 812 5.65 28.48 16.34
N ARG A 813 5.77 28.47 17.68
CA ARG A 813 6.99 28.76 18.44
C ARG A 813 7.77 27.49 18.85
N GLY A 814 7.29 26.29 18.51
CA GLY A 814 7.97 25.01 18.78
C GLY A 814 7.18 24.08 19.73
N ILE A 815 7.52 22.79 19.73
CA ILE A 815 6.89 21.77 20.58
C ILE A 815 7.47 21.81 22.01
N ASP A 816 6.61 21.60 23.02
CA ASP A 816 7.02 21.50 24.42
C ASP A 816 8.03 20.35 24.62
N SER A 817 9.15 20.63 25.28
CA SER A 817 10.22 19.66 25.52
C SER A 817 9.84 18.54 26.49
N SER A 818 8.78 18.72 27.29
CA SER A 818 8.27 17.74 28.25
C SER A 818 7.32 16.70 27.64
N LEU A 819 6.82 16.94 26.42
CA LEU A 819 5.91 16.04 25.71
C LEU A 819 6.61 14.72 25.36
N LEU A 820 5.87 13.61 25.37
CA LEU A 820 6.38 12.30 24.97
C LEU A 820 6.16 12.05 23.47
N LEU A 821 7.10 11.37 22.80
CA LEU A 821 6.99 11.08 21.37
C LEU A 821 5.72 10.27 20.99
N ARG A 822 5.24 9.41 21.90
CA ARG A 822 4.00 8.62 21.73
C ARG A 822 2.73 9.46 21.54
N GLU A 823 2.76 10.74 21.91
CA GLU A 823 1.61 11.64 21.79
C GLU A 823 1.46 12.19 20.37
N PHE A 824 2.47 12.01 19.51
CA PHE A 824 2.37 12.39 18.11
C PHE A 824 1.54 11.39 17.30
N PRO A 825 0.69 11.86 16.37
CA PRO A 825 0.00 10.97 15.43
C PRO A 825 1.01 10.18 14.58
N SER A 826 0.76 8.89 14.35
CA SER A 826 1.64 8.01 13.56
C SER A 826 1.91 8.49 12.13
N ASN A 827 1.09 9.40 11.61
CA ASN A 827 1.12 9.90 10.23
C ASN A 827 1.69 11.33 10.15
N ALA A 828 2.11 11.91 11.28
CA ALA A 828 2.59 13.27 11.34
C ALA A 828 4.03 13.36 10.81
N ARG A 829 4.35 14.47 10.15
CA ARG A 829 5.70 14.75 9.67
C ARG A 829 6.44 15.61 10.69
N LEU A 830 7.63 15.16 11.06
CA LEU A 830 8.51 15.85 11.99
C LEU A 830 9.58 16.62 11.22
N TYR A 831 9.71 17.91 11.54
CA TYR A 831 10.73 18.79 10.99
C TYR A 831 11.58 19.37 12.10
N ALA A 832 12.89 19.43 11.89
CA ALA A 832 13.82 20.21 12.69
C ALA A 832 14.31 21.38 11.84
N LEU A 833 13.83 22.59 12.13
CA LEU A 833 14.18 23.78 11.38
C LEU A 833 15.28 24.55 12.11
N GLU A 834 16.30 24.96 11.39
CA GLU A 834 17.34 25.84 11.92
C GLU A 834 16.77 27.25 12.14
N ILE A 835 17.01 27.79 13.34
CA ILE A 835 16.58 29.15 13.72
C ILE A 835 17.78 30.09 13.77
N PRO A 836 17.58 31.40 13.52
CA PRO A 836 18.62 32.42 13.68
C PRO A 836 19.17 32.45 15.11
N ASP A 837 20.36 33.01 15.29
CA ASP A 837 20.99 33.23 16.60
C ASP A 837 19.99 33.76 17.63
N GLY A 838 20.07 33.27 18.87
CA GLY A 838 19.04 33.44 19.92
C GLY A 838 18.69 34.89 20.33
N THR A 839 19.31 35.90 19.72
CA THR A 839 18.99 37.33 19.84
C THR A 839 17.98 37.82 18.79
N VAL A 840 17.78 37.10 17.69
CA VAL A 840 16.96 37.53 16.56
C VAL A 840 15.57 36.88 16.64
N SER A 841 14.52 37.70 16.63
CA SER A 841 13.14 37.22 16.57
C SER A 841 12.86 36.57 15.21
N TRP A 842 12.05 35.52 15.17
CA TRP A 842 11.71 34.81 13.94
C TRP A 842 10.22 34.47 13.86
N ARG A 843 9.75 34.14 12.66
CA ARG A 843 8.38 33.70 12.36
C ARG A 843 8.40 32.50 11.42
N LEU A 844 7.42 31.62 11.57
CA LEU A 844 7.25 30.48 10.68
C LEU A 844 6.48 30.91 9.41
N GLY A 845 7.07 30.62 8.26
CA GLY A 845 6.56 30.84 6.92
C GLY A 845 5.98 29.56 6.31
N ALA A 846 4.90 29.67 5.53
CA ALA A 846 4.38 28.55 4.73
C ALA A 846 4.11 28.97 3.29
N HIS A 847 4.41 28.09 2.33
CA HIS A 847 4.08 28.29 0.93
C HIS A 847 2.58 28.10 0.68
N ARG A 848 2.00 29.06 -0.05
CA ARG A 848 0.58 29.05 -0.38
C ARG A 848 0.36 29.24 -1.87
N LYS A 849 -0.59 28.46 -2.40
CA LYS A 849 -1.13 28.58 -3.75
C LYS A 849 -2.58 28.99 -3.63
N LEU A 850 -2.94 30.11 -4.25
CA LEU A 850 -4.32 30.58 -4.35
C LEU A 850 -4.94 30.02 -5.62
N GLN A 851 -5.98 29.19 -5.49
CA GLN A 851 -6.72 28.65 -6.62
C GLN A 851 -8.14 29.21 -6.63
N SER A 852 -8.58 29.74 -7.77
CA SER A 852 -9.98 30.06 -7.97
C SER A 852 -10.74 28.81 -8.40
N ASN A 853 -11.84 28.51 -7.70
CA ASN A 853 -12.87 27.64 -8.23
C ASN A 853 -13.85 28.52 -9.00
N HIS A 854 -13.99 28.30 -10.31
CA HIS A 854 -15.07 28.87 -11.12
C HIS A 854 -16.43 28.22 -10.80
N GLU A 855 -16.74 27.98 -9.52
CA GLU A 855 -18.06 27.49 -9.13
C GLU A 855 -19.08 28.65 -9.14
N PRO A 856 -20.18 28.57 -9.91
CA PRO A 856 -21.11 29.69 -10.11
C PRO A 856 -22.06 30.04 -8.94
N TYR A 857 -21.88 29.50 -7.72
CA TYR A 857 -22.92 29.51 -6.67
C TYR A 857 -22.48 30.18 -5.36
N LEU A 858 -23.45 30.50 -4.47
CA LEU A 858 -23.20 31.01 -3.11
C LEU A 858 -22.14 30.12 -2.43
N LEU A 859 -20.99 30.72 -2.18
CA LEU A 859 -19.81 30.03 -1.70
C LEU A 859 -19.93 29.87 -0.18
N GLY A 860 -19.86 28.64 0.33
CA GLY A 860 -19.67 28.41 1.76
C GLY A 860 -18.43 29.15 2.28
N SER A 861 -18.22 29.21 3.60
CA SER A 861 -17.12 29.95 4.26
C SER A 861 -15.71 29.68 3.69
N THR A 862 -15.53 28.61 2.91
CA THR A 862 -14.28 28.17 2.25
C THR A 862 -14.29 28.28 0.70
N GLY A 863 -15.38 28.69 0.05
CA GLY A 863 -15.67 28.29 -1.33
C GLY A 863 -15.18 29.14 -2.52
N GLY A 864 -14.70 30.38 -2.34
CA GLY A 864 -14.38 31.25 -3.49
C GLY A 864 -12.93 31.28 -3.97
N CYS A 865 -12.02 30.93 -3.08
CA CYS A 865 -10.58 30.89 -3.34
C CYS A 865 -10.02 29.85 -2.36
N LEU A 866 -9.55 28.73 -2.91
CA LEU A 866 -8.95 27.65 -2.14
C LEU A 866 -7.49 28.00 -1.88
N VAL A 867 -7.12 28.04 -0.60
CA VAL A 867 -5.74 28.18 -0.18
C VAL A 867 -5.18 26.77 -0.05
N SER A 868 -4.30 26.38 -0.97
CA SER A 868 -3.54 25.15 -0.85
C SER A 868 -2.18 25.46 -0.24
N ARG A 869 -1.85 24.78 0.85
CA ARG A 869 -0.52 24.81 1.47
C ARG A 869 0.29 23.67 0.88
N PHE A 870 1.53 23.95 0.54
CA PHE A 870 2.44 22.94 0.05
C PHE A 870 3.82 23.17 0.62
N GLY A 871 4.65 22.16 0.50
CA GLY A 871 6.05 22.35 0.72
C GLY A 871 6.56 22.34 2.16
N LEU A 872 7.85 22.65 2.28
CA LEU A 872 8.56 22.72 3.56
C LEU A 872 8.28 24.07 4.25
N PRO A 873 7.91 24.10 5.55
CA PRO A 873 7.84 25.35 6.30
C PRO A 873 9.21 26.03 6.41
N LEU A 874 9.22 27.36 6.34
CA LEU A 874 10.43 28.18 6.37
C LEU A 874 10.53 28.99 7.66
N ILE A 875 11.75 29.32 8.08
CA ILE A 875 11.97 30.25 9.19
C ILE A 875 12.35 31.61 8.61
N ILE A 876 11.53 32.62 8.88
CA ILE A 876 11.74 33.99 8.42
C ILE A 876 12.25 34.81 9.60
N SER A 877 13.44 35.39 9.43
CA SER A 877 14.05 36.26 10.44
C SER A 877 13.38 37.63 10.47
N CYS A 878 12.88 38.03 11.64
CA CYS A 878 12.20 39.30 11.87
C CYS A 878 12.93 40.05 13.00
N SER A 879 14.05 40.69 12.70
CA SER A 879 14.72 41.54 13.70
C SER A 879 14.02 42.91 13.81
N ASP A 880 14.11 43.58 14.97
CA ASP A 880 13.53 44.92 15.18
C ASP A 880 14.18 46.02 14.30
N GLU A 881 15.30 45.70 13.65
CA GLU A 881 16.03 46.57 12.72
C GLU A 881 15.91 46.13 11.25
N SER A 882 15.23 45.01 10.97
CA SER A 882 15.03 44.51 9.59
C SER A 882 14.01 45.35 8.83
N THR A 883 14.23 45.50 7.53
CA THR A 883 13.27 46.07 6.59
C THR A 883 12.38 45.01 5.96
N ASN A 884 11.23 45.41 5.42
CA ASN A 884 10.34 44.49 4.70
C ASN A 884 11.06 43.82 3.51
N LYS A 885 11.95 44.54 2.82
CA LYS A 885 12.79 43.97 1.76
C LYS A 885 13.68 42.83 2.27
N ASP A 886 14.27 42.96 3.46
CA ASP A 886 15.12 41.91 4.03
C ASP A 886 14.36 40.59 4.26
N LEU A 887 13.05 40.66 4.54
CA LEU A 887 12.20 39.45 4.63
C LEU A 887 12.08 38.74 3.28
N TYR A 888 11.90 39.50 2.19
CA TYR A 888 11.83 38.95 0.85
C TYR A 888 13.16 38.32 0.45
N ASP A 889 14.28 38.97 0.76
CA ASP A 889 15.62 38.47 0.47
C ASP A 889 15.93 37.19 1.27
N ASP A 890 15.52 37.10 2.53
CA ASP A 890 15.66 35.89 3.38
C ASP A 890 14.85 34.69 2.83
N VAL A 891 13.60 34.92 2.41
CA VAL A 891 12.79 33.88 1.76
C VAL A 891 13.40 33.50 0.42
N MET A 892 13.84 34.47 -0.39
CA MET A 892 14.46 34.21 -1.69
C MET A 892 15.73 33.36 -1.55
N GLN A 893 16.54 33.59 -0.52
CA GLN A 893 17.72 32.78 -0.22
C GLN A 893 17.36 31.32 0.09
N GLN A 894 16.34 31.08 0.91
CA GLN A 894 15.91 29.74 1.29
C GLN A 894 15.30 28.94 0.13
N ILE A 895 14.59 29.62 -0.78
CA ILE A 895 13.91 28.95 -1.91
C ILE A 895 14.77 28.82 -3.17
N LYS A 896 15.90 29.53 -3.25
CA LYS A 896 16.76 29.60 -4.44
C LYS A 896 17.10 28.22 -5.01
N ARG A 897 17.25 27.22 -4.14
CA ARG A 897 17.61 25.84 -4.51
C ARG A 897 16.62 25.13 -5.43
N PHE A 898 15.34 25.51 -5.41
CA PHE A 898 14.28 24.86 -6.17
C PHE A 898 13.59 25.83 -7.14
N MET A 899 14.25 26.95 -7.45
CA MET A 899 13.85 27.81 -8.56
C MET A 899 14.71 27.50 -9.78
N ASP A 900 14.06 27.13 -10.89
CA ASP A 900 14.74 26.98 -12.18
C ASP A 900 15.00 28.38 -12.77
N LEU A 901 16.24 28.84 -12.60
CA LEU A 901 16.74 30.08 -13.19
C LEU A 901 17.38 29.85 -14.57
N SER A 902 17.46 28.61 -15.02
CA SER A 902 18.18 28.16 -16.22
C SER A 902 17.30 27.89 -17.43
N SER A 903 15.99 27.67 -17.24
CA SER A 903 15.06 27.36 -18.34
C SER A 903 15.14 28.38 -19.48
N SER A 904 15.78 27.98 -20.58
CA SER A 904 15.81 28.68 -21.86
C SER A 904 14.50 28.55 -22.66
N ALA A 905 13.46 27.93 -22.07
CA ALA A 905 12.14 27.71 -22.69
C ALA A 905 11.43 29.00 -23.16
N PHE A 906 11.95 30.18 -22.84
CA PHE A 906 11.43 31.48 -23.23
C PHE A 906 11.66 31.86 -24.72
N THR A 907 12.26 31.00 -25.54
CA THR A 907 12.47 31.33 -26.97
C THR A 907 11.20 31.29 -27.83
N ASN A 908 10.12 30.66 -27.34
CA ASN A 908 8.86 30.55 -28.09
C ASN A 908 7.82 31.53 -27.53
N ARG A 909 7.96 32.81 -27.87
CA ARG A 909 7.08 33.95 -27.53
C ARG A 909 7.04 34.36 -26.03
N ALA A 910 7.78 35.45 -25.73
CA ALA A 910 7.47 36.51 -24.75
C ALA A 910 7.94 36.43 -23.27
N MET A 911 8.44 37.60 -22.82
CA MET A 911 8.59 38.21 -21.48
C MET A 911 8.93 37.32 -20.27
N ASP A 912 9.99 37.70 -19.55
CA ASP A 912 10.29 37.15 -18.22
C ASP A 912 9.13 37.50 -17.26
N PRO A 913 8.49 36.54 -16.57
CA PRO A 913 7.46 36.81 -15.57
C PRO A 913 7.89 37.80 -14.47
N CYS A 914 9.20 38.01 -14.29
CA CYS A 914 9.76 39.02 -13.40
C CYS A 914 9.67 40.46 -13.95
N GLU A 915 9.49 40.67 -15.26
CA GLU A 915 9.37 42.01 -15.87
C GLU A 915 8.01 42.67 -15.59
N ASP A 916 6.94 41.89 -15.42
CA ASP A 916 5.59 42.39 -15.07
C ASP A 916 5.41 42.62 -13.55
N ALA A 917 6.29 42.04 -12.72
CA ALA A 917 6.25 42.26 -11.27
C ALA A 917 7.02 43.54 -10.91
N SER A 918 6.30 44.60 -10.53
CA SER A 918 6.86 45.91 -10.12
C SER A 918 7.95 45.84 -9.02
N SER A 919 8.12 44.70 -8.35
CA SER A 919 9.06 44.46 -7.26
C SER A 919 10.15 43.42 -7.52
N GLY A 920 10.16 42.69 -8.64
CA GLY A 920 11.24 41.74 -9.00
C GLY A 920 11.28 40.39 -8.26
N TYR A 921 10.24 39.99 -7.50
CA TYR A 921 10.16 38.70 -6.79
C TYR A 921 9.01 37.81 -7.32
N PRO A 922 9.16 36.47 -7.36
CA PRO A 922 8.14 35.54 -7.90
C PRO A 922 6.96 35.25 -6.96
N PHE A 923 6.94 35.85 -5.78
CA PHE A 923 5.92 35.67 -4.74
C PHE A 923 5.65 37.00 -4.01
N SER A 924 4.58 37.04 -3.23
CA SER A 924 4.25 38.11 -2.28
C SER A 924 4.23 37.56 -0.85
N LEU A 925 4.77 38.30 0.11
CA LEU A 925 4.68 37.96 1.53
C LEU A 925 3.42 38.56 2.14
N CYS A 926 2.68 37.73 2.89
CA CYS A 926 1.39 38.10 3.47
C CYS A 926 1.31 37.72 4.96
N ILE A 927 0.76 38.61 5.80
CA ILE A 927 0.55 38.37 7.24
C ILE A 927 -0.68 37.48 7.46
N THR A 928 -0.52 36.35 8.14
CA THR A 928 -1.57 35.34 8.34
C THR A 928 -1.74 34.90 9.80
N ASP A 929 -2.82 34.19 10.08
CA ASP A 929 -3.01 33.48 11.35
C ASP A 929 -2.33 32.09 11.34
N ALA A 930 -2.42 31.34 12.45
CA ALA A 930 -1.80 30.02 12.59
C ALA A 930 -2.33 28.94 11.61
N SER A 931 -3.46 29.18 10.93
CA SER A 931 -3.96 28.28 9.87
C SER A 931 -3.28 28.51 8.52
N TRP A 932 -2.63 29.68 8.36
CA TRP A 932 -2.15 30.22 7.09
C TRP A 932 -3.24 30.42 6.02
N GLU A 933 -4.54 30.31 6.34
CA GLU A 933 -5.63 30.48 5.36
C GLU A 933 -6.18 31.90 5.32
N TRP A 934 -5.95 32.67 6.39
CA TRP A 934 -6.56 33.97 6.60
C TRP A 934 -5.58 34.98 7.18
N CYS A 935 -5.90 36.27 7.00
CA CYS A 935 -5.15 37.36 7.59
C CYS A 935 -5.19 37.32 9.13
N GLY A 936 -4.02 37.45 9.75
CA GLY A 936 -3.90 37.53 11.22
C GLY A 936 -4.11 38.94 11.80
N GLN A 937 -4.16 39.97 10.94
CA GLN A 937 -4.26 41.38 11.34
C GLN A 937 -5.65 41.98 11.10
N CYS A 938 -6.30 41.64 9.99
CA CYS A 938 -7.63 42.16 9.67
C CYS A 938 -8.73 41.47 10.49
N VAL A 939 -9.82 42.20 10.74
CA VAL A 939 -11.06 41.61 11.27
C VAL A 939 -11.53 40.50 10.32
N SER A 940 -12.00 39.37 10.88
CA SER A 940 -12.35 38.18 10.11
C SER A 940 -13.35 38.41 8.97
N LEU A 941 -14.17 39.46 9.08
CA LEU A 941 -15.20 39.88 8.13
C LEU A 941 -14.66 40.64 6.91
N ASN A 942 -13.39 41.04 6.89
CA ASN A 942 -12.77 41.68 5.73
C ASN A 942 -12.38 40.67 4.64
N PHE A 943 -12.52 39.37 4.90
CA PHE A 943 -12.16 38.28 3.99
C PHE A 943 -10.74 38.36 3.41
N CYS A 944 -9.87 39.09 4.12
CA CYS A 944 -8.48 39.26 3.74
C CYS A 944 -7.77 37.92 3.91
N ARG A 945 -7.14 37.43 2.83
CA ARG A 945 -6.30 36.21 2.82
C ARG A 945 -4.91 36.43 3.39
N GLY A 946 -4.56 37.68 3.63
CA GLY A 946 -3.33 38.12 4.28
C GLY A 946 -3.00 39.53 3.83
N CYS A 947 -2.59 40.40 4.75
CA CYS A 947 -2.14 41.73 4.38
C CYS A 947 -0.79 41.60 3.66
N LYS A 948 -0.72 42.07 2.41
CA LYS A 948 0.52 42.07 1.62
C LYS A 948 1.55 43.00 2.27
N ILE A 949 2.74 42.47 2.47
CA ILE A 949 3.92 43.21 2.91
C ILE A 949 4.60 43.75 1.65
N SER A 950 4.69 45.07 1.50
CA SER A 950 5.40 45.67 0.35
C SER A 950 6.91 45.47 0.52
N PRO A 951 7.65 45.13 -0.56
CA PRO A 951 9.11 44.96 -0.51
C PRO A 951 9.80 46.34 -0.52
N ASP A 952 9.64 47.09 0.56
CA ASP A 952 10.17 48.43 0.75
C ASP A 952 11.16 48.50 1.92
N SER A 953 11.77 49.67 2.11
CA SER A 953 12.69 49.94 3.22
C SER A 953 11.99 50.27 4.55
N GLN A 954 10.67 49.99 4.68
CA GLN A 954 9.98 50.19 5.96
C GLN A 954 10.36 49.10 6.96
N LYS A 955 10.34 49.46 8.25
CA LYS A 955 10.61 48.49 9.34
C LYS A 955 9.55 47.40 9.38
N VAL A 956 9.99 46.18 9.64
CA VAL A 956 9.12 45.01 9.76
C VAL A 956 8.18 45.16 10.97
N TYR A 957 6.88 44.96 10.73
CA TYR A 957 5.88 44.85 11.80
C TYR A 957 4.99 43.62 11.59
N VAL A 958 5.21 42.58 12.40
CA VAL A 958 4.38 41.36 12.41
C VAL A 958 3.89 41.10 13.84
N PRO A 959 2.56 41.15 14.10
CA PRO A 959 2.01 40.94 15.44
C PRO A 959 2.43 39.59 16.07
N GLU A 960 2.47 39.52 17.40
CA GLU A 960 3.02 38.35 18.14
C GLU A 960 2.29 37.02 17.89
N ASN A 961 1.01 37.08 17.49
CA ASN A 961 0.14 35.92 17.21
C ASN A 961 -0.04 35.64 15.71
N CYS A 962 0.73 36.32 14.85
CA CYS A 962 0.67 36.17 13.40
C CYS A 962 1.85 35.35 12.87
N THR A 963 1.60 34.65 11.77
CA THR A 963 2.58 33.96 10.94
C THR A 963 2.75 34.71 9.62
N ILE A 964 3.70 34.28 8.81
CA ILE A 964 3.90 34.82 7.46
C ILE A 964 3.57 33.71 6.46
N SER A 965 3.06 34.11 5.29
CA SER A 965 2.83 33.22 4.17
C SER A 965 3.56 33.72 2.92
N VAL A 966 3.98 32.76 2.09
CA VAL A 966 4.64 32.99 0.81
C VAL A 966 3.63 32.69 -0.30
N ASP A 967 2.99 33.74 -0.81
CA ASP A 967 1.95 33.65 -1.85
C ASP A 967 2.59 33.71 -3.23
N TRP A 968 2.65 32.57 -3.91
CA TRP A 968 3.28 32.49 -5.22
C TRP A 968 2.42 33.12 -6.32
N LEU A 969 3.06 33.88 -7.22
CA LEU A 969 2.41 34.36 -8.45
C LEU A 969 2.12 33.16 -9.37
N PRO A 970 0.91 33.05 -9.99
CA PRO A 970 0.54 31.87 -10.77
C PRO A 970 1.55 31.51 -11.85
N ILE A 971 1.98 32.46 -12.68
CA ILE A 971 2.95 32.24 -13.76
C ILE A 971 4.29 31.75 -13.19
N ALA A 972 4.81 32.40 -12.15
CA ALA A 972 6.10 32.03 -11.54
C ALA A 972 6.04 30.67 -10.85
N LEU A 973 4.91 30.33 -10.21
CA LEU A 973 4.71 29.01 -9.59
C LEU A 973 4.71 27.89 -10.63
N TYR A 974 4.11 28.10 -11.81
CA TYR A 974 4.04 27.07 -12.83
C TYR A 974 5.32 26.96 -13.67
N LEU A 975 6.05 28.06 -13.85
CA LEU A 975 7.21 28.11 -14.74
C LEU A 975 8.56 28.00 -14.00
N LYS A 976 8.70 28.57 -12.81
CA LYS A 976 9.99 28.67 -12.10
C LYS A 976 10.10 27.72 -10.90
N TYR A 977 9.00 27.29 -10.31
CA TYR A 977 9.03 26.48 -9.08
C TYR A 977 9.12 24.98 -9.38
N ASN A 978 10.22 24.36 -8.97
CA ASN A 978 10.43 22.92 -9.13
C ASN A 978 9.97 22.15 -7.88
N HIS A 979 8.82 21.47 -7.98
CA HIS A 979 8.24 20.70 -6.86
C HIS A 979 9.13 19.50 -6.46
N SER A 980 9.80 18.87 -7.43
CA SER A 980 10.69 17.73 -7.19
C SER A 980 11.92 18.16 -6.37
N GLN A 981 12.55 19.27 -6.74
CA GLN A 981 13.69 19.83 -6.01
C GLN A 981 13.29 20.34 -4.62
N GLU A 982 12.07 20.85 -4.47
CA GLU A 982 11.57 21.29 -3.17
C GLU A 982 11.44 20.11 -2.19
N LEU A 983 10.86 19.00 -2.65
CA LEU A 983 10.69 17.78 -1.86
C LEU A 983 11.97 16.96 -1.72
N ALA A 984 13.02 17.29 -2.49
CA ALA A 984 14.31 16.61 -2.42
C ALA A 984 14.86 16.67 -0.98
N CYS A 985 15.19 15.50 -0.47
CA CYS A 985 15.73 15.28 0.86
C CYS A 985 16.77 14.15 0.75
N ILE A 986 17.94 14.34 1.38
CA ILE A 986 19.01 13.34 1.39
C ILE A 986 18.87 12.50 2.65
N ASP A 987 18.79 11.19 2.49
CA ASP A 987 18.80 10.26 3.62
C ASP A 987 20.21 10.15 4.19
N ASP A 988 20.34 10.40 5.49
CA ASP A 988 21.53 10.05 6.23
C ASP A 988 21.60 8.52 6.41
N PRO A 989 22.80 7.90 6.42
CA PRO A 989 22.94 6.45 6.62
C PRO A 989 22.22 5.90 7.86
N SER A 990 21.96 6.74 8.87
CA SER A 990 21.14 6.39 10.03
C SER A 990 19.72 5.92 9.67
N VAL A 991 19.12 6.38 8.57
CA VAL A 991 17.78 5.96 8.13
C VAL A 991 17.79 4.47 7.78
N ASP A 992 18.70 4.06 6.90
CA ASP A 992 18.83 2.67 6.48
C ASP A 992 19.35 1.80 7.62
N GLU A 993 20.32 2.28 8.40
CA GLU A 993 20.87 1.53 9.54
C GLU A 993 19.78 1.23 10.58
N THR A 994 19.00 2.23 10.99
CA THR A 994 17.95 2.04 12.00
C THR A 994 16.79 1.19 11.48
N TRP A 995 16.44 1.31 10.19
CA TRP A 995 15.46 0.44 9.54
C TRP A 995 15.94 -1.02 9.51
N ASN A 996 17.16 -1.25 9.05
CA ASN A 996 17.77 -2.58 8.98
C ASN A 996 17.88 -3.20 10.38
N GLN A 997 18.28 -2.43 11.39
CA GLN A 997 18.32 -2.90 12.78
C GLN A 997 16.93 -3.21 13.34
N HIS A 998 15.91 -2.42 12.98
CA HIS A 998 14.54 -2.65 13.45
C HIS A 998 13.90 -3.91 12.81
N VAL A 999 14.26 -4.22 11.57
CA VAL A 999 13.72 -5.35 10.79
C VAL A 999 14.60 -6.62 10.88
N ALA A 1000 15.87 -6.50 11.28
CA ALA A 1000 16.84 -7.59 11.30
C ALA A 1000 16.30 -8.86 11.98
N PRO A 1001 16.43 -10.04 11.32
CA PRO A 1001 16.10 -11.32 11.94
C PRO A 1001 16.85 -11.50 13.25
N SER A 1002 16.16 -12.00 14.28
CA SER A 1002 16.84 -12.45 15.51
C SER A 1002 17.15 -13.93 15.38
N SER A 1003 18.23 -14.40 15.97
CA SER A 1003 18.54 -15.84 15.96
C SER A 1003 17.81 -16.56 17.09
N LEU A 1004 17.55 -17.86 16.91
CA LEU A 1004 17.05 -18.72 18.00
C LEU A 1004 17.98 -18.69 19.23
N GLY A 1005 19.29 -18.54 19.02
CA GLY A 1005 20.28 -18.38 20.08
C GLY A 1005 20.07 -17.10 20.89
N GLU A 1006 19.80 -15.97 20.23
CA GLU A 1006 19.44 -14.72 20.93
C GLU A 1006 18.16 -14.85 21.75
N CYS A 1007 17.15 -15.54 21.22
CA CYS A 1007 15.92 -15.83 21.96
C CYS A 1007 16.18 -16.67 23.23
N LEU A 1008 17.08 -17.65 23.16
CA LEU A 1008 17.51 -18.47 24.29
C LEU A 1008 18.31 -17.65 25.32
N LEU A 1009 19.18 -16.75 24.87
CA LEU A 1009 19.89 -15.83 25.76
C LEU A 1009 18.93 -14.87 26.46
N LYS A 1010 17.98 -14.30 25.73
CA LYS A 1010 16.93 -13.43 26.30
C LYS A 1010 16.07 -14.15 27.32
N PHE A 1011 15.74 -15.42 27.10
CA PHE A 1011 15.03 -16.25 28.06
C PHE A 1011 15.77 -16.36 29.41
N SER A 1012 17.11 -16.30 29.39
CA SER A 1012 17.94 -16.33 30.59
C SER A 1012 18.36 -14.96 31.15
N CYS A 1013 17.85 -13.86 30.58
CA CYS A 1013 18.06 -12.54 31.16
C CYS A 1013 17.29 -12.38 32.49
N PRO A 1014 17.87 -11.69 33.49
CA PRO A 1014 17.15 -11.35 34.72
C PRO A 1014 15.97 -10.42 34.44
N GLU A 1015 14.81 -10.75 34.99
CA GLU A 1015 13.61 -9.90 34.99
C GLU A 1015 13.32 -9.43 36.42
N THR A 1016 13.17 -8.12 36.62
CA THR A 1016 12.76 -7.58 37.92
C THR A 1016 11.25 -7.70 38.08
N LEU A 1017 10.80 -8.40 39.12
CA LEU A 1017 9.38 -8.54 39.43
C LEU A 1017 8.81 -7.22 39.98
N GLU A 1018 7.67 -6.78 39.46
CA GLU A 1018 6.94 -5.61 39.96
C GLU A 1018 6.43 -5.81 41.40
N GLU A 1019 6.07 -7.05 41.74
CA GLU A 1019 5.56 -7.42 43.06
C GLU A 1019 6.67 -7.53 44.12
N LEU A 1020 6.41 -6.98 45.31
CA LEU A 1020 7.33 -7.09 46.45
C LEU A 1020 7.16 -8.44 47.16
N LEU A 1021 8.16 -9.30 47.05
CA LEU A 1021 8.18 -10.64 47.66
C LEU A 1021 8.88 -10.64 49.03
N HIS A 1022 8.40 -11.45 49.97
CA HIS A 1022 9.04 -11.61 51.28
C HIS A 1022 10.44 -12.22 51.12
N CYS A 1023 11.42 -11.72 51.88
CA CYS A 1023 12.78 -12.24 51.90
C CYS A 1023 13.16 -12.68 53.31
N ASP A 1024 13.38 -13.98 53.51
CA ASP A 1024 13.61 -14.57 54.84
C ASP A 1024 14.86 -14.01 55.52
N LYS A 1025 15.89 -13.60 54.74
CA LYS A 1025 17.07 -12.91 55.29
C LYS A 1025 16.87 -11.44 55.63
N CYS A 1026 15.92 -10.76 54.97
CA CYS A 1026 15.63 -9.35 55.23
C CYS A 1026 14.42 -9.14 56.14
N GLU A 1027 13.66 -10.21 56.41
CA GLU A 1027 12.39 -10.25 57.14
C GLU A 1027 11.37 -9.20 56.66
N ARG A 1028 11.46 -8.77 55.39
CA ARG A 1028 10.59 -7.75 54.78
C ARG A 1028 10.31 -8.05 53.31
N LYS A 1029 9.28 -7.38 52.75
CA LYS A 1029 8.99 -7.45 51.32
C LYS A 1029 9.99 -6.60 50.53
N THR A 1030 10.62 -7.19 49.51
CA THR A 1030 11.64 -6.53 48.67
C THR A 1030 11.40 -6.88 47.20
N GLN A 1031 11.84 -6.01 46.28
CA GLN A 1031 11.93 -6.37 44.86
C GLN A 1031 12.93 -7.52 44.67
N ARG A 1032 12.60 -8.45 43.78
CA ARG A 1032 13.43 -9.60 43.43
C ARG A 1032 13.62 -9.69 41.92
N ASP A 1033 14.81 -10.10 41.52
CA ASP A 1033 15.11 -10.44 40.14
C ASP A 1033 14.91 -11.96 39.96
N LYS A 1034 14.13 -12.35 38.95
CA LYS A 1034 13.91 -13.74 38.54
C LYS A 1034 14.79 -14.06 37.34
N VAL A 1035 15.56 -15.14 37.44
CA VAL A 1035 16.42 -15.65 36.36
C VAL A 1035 16.00 -17.08 36.06
N MET A 1036 15.72 -17.37 34.79
CA MET A 1036 15.37 -18.72 34.34
C MET A 1036 16.48 -19.28 33.44
N SER A 1037 16.84 -20.54 33.62
CA SER A 1037 17.88 -21.21 32.84
C SER A 1037 17.48 -22.65 32.57
N ILE A 1038 17.98 -23.22 31.48
CA ILE A 1038 17.68 -24.61 31.12
C ILE A 1038 18.69 -25.51 31.83
N TRP A 1039 18.20 -26.39 32.70
CA TRP A 1039 19.04 -27.34 33.41
C TRP A 1039 19.25 -28.62 32.61
N ARG A 1040 18.16 -29.26 32.17
CA ARG A 1040 18.18 -30.54 31.44
C ARG A 1040 17.39 -30.47 30.14
N MET A 1041 17.93 -31.08 29.07
CA MET A 1041 17.33 -31.11 27.74
C MET A 1041 16.60 -32.44 27.45
N PRO A 1042 15.42 -32.41 26.80
CA PRO A 1042 14.67 -33.61 26.42
C PRO A 1042 15.22 -34.30 25.16
N LYS A 1043 14.79 -35.54 24.87
CA LYS A 1043 15.12 -36.20 23.59
C LYS A 1043 14.46 -35.50 22.40
N TYR A 1044 13.19 -35.09 22.58
CA TYR A 1044 12.47 -34.25 21.63
C TYR A 1044 12.18 -32.90 22.28
N LEU A 1045 12.62 -31.82 21.64
CA LEU A 1045 12.46 -30.46 22.14
C LEU A 1045 11.36 -29.75 21.36
N ILE A 1046 10.37 -29.21 22.06
CA ILE A 1046 9.36 -28.32 21.50
C ILE A 1046 9.70 -26.88 21.91
N VAL A 1047 9.96 -26.03 20.93
CA VAL A 1047 10.20 -24.60 21.12
C VAL A 1047 8.98 -23.82 20.65
N HIS A 1048 8.38 -23.06 21.56
CA HIS A 1048 7.34 -22.08 21.26
C HIS A 1048 7.95 -20.68 21.15
N LEU A 1049 7.70 -20.01 20.04
CA LEU A 1049 8.08 -18.63 19.81
C LEU A 1049 6.91 -17.72 20.24
N LYS A 1050 7.05 -16.98 21.35
CA LYS A 1050 6.00 -16.09 21.88
C LYS A 1050 5.76 -14.88 20.97
N ARG A 1051 4.95 -15.08 19.91
CA ARG A 1051 4.62 -14.06 18.92
C ARG A 1051 3.47 -13.15 19.34
N PHE A 1052 2.61 -13.58 20.25
CA PHE A 1052 1.44 -12.80 20.66
C PHE A 1052 1.66 -12.14 22.01
N GLU A 1053 1.35 -10.85 22.12
CA GLU A 1053 1.39 -10.10 23.38
C GLU A 1053 0.22 -9.13 23.48
N TYR A 1054 -0.36 -9.04 24.67
CA TYR A 1054 -1.46 -8.11 24.95
C TYR A 1054 -0.93 -6.71 25.24
N LEU A 1055 -1.15 -5.78 24.32
CA LEU A 1055 -0.72 -4.40 24.45
C LEU A 1055 -1.72 -3.63 25.33
N ARG A 1056 -1.48 -3.60 26.66
CA ARG A 1056 -2.38 -3.00 27.66
C ARG A 1056 -2.81 -1.56 27.31
N ASN A 1057 -1.90 -0.75 26.75
CA ASN A 1057 -2.16 0.65 26.40
C ASN A 1057 -3.07 0.83 25.16
N GLU A 1058 -3.11 -0.17 24.29
CA GLU A 1058 -3.87 -0.14 23.03
C GLU A 1058 -5.13 -1.02 23.10
N ASN A 1059 -5.34 -1.68 24.25
CA ASN A 1059 -6.43 -2.62 24.51
C ASN A 1059 -6.65 -3.65 23.38
N ARG A 1060 -5.54 -4.17 22.81
CA ARG A 1060 -5.54 -5.12 21.69
C ARG A 1060 -4.39 -6.12 21.77
N MET A 1061 -4.55 -7.26 21.10
CA MET A 1061 -3.49 -8.26 20.92
C MET A 1061 -2.57 -7.87 19.75
N GLY A 1062 -1.27 -7.79 20.00
CA GLY A 1062 -0.24 -7.59 18.97
C GLY A 1062 0.40 -8.92 18.54
N LYS A 1063 0.81 -9.04 17.27
CA LYS A 1063 1.62 -10.16 16.77
C LYS A 1063 2.99 -9.65 16.32
N CYS A 1064 4.06 -10.21 16.87
CA CYS A 1064 5.42 -9.96 16.44
C CYS A 1064 5.70 -10.65 15.10
N LYS A 1065 5.99 -9.83 14.08
CA LYS A 1065 6.31 -10.26 12.72
C LYS A 1065 7.81 -10.45 12.49
N ARG A 1066 8.64 -10.31 13.52
CA ARG A 1066 10.10 -10.47 13.42
C ARG A 1066 10.43 -11.90 12.97
N THR A 1067 11.24 -12.03 11.93
CA THR A 1067 11.76 -13.32 11.50
C THR A 1067 12.73 -13.85 12.55
N ILE A 1068 12.55 -15.11 12.95
CA ILE A 1068 13.50 -15.81 13.81
C ILE A 1068 14.26 -16.78 12.93
N ASP A 1069 15.57 -16.61 12.80
CA ASP A 1069 16.40 -17.58 12.11
C ASP A 1069 16.75 -18.74 13.05
N PHE A 1070 16.45 -19.95 12.60
CA PHE A 1070 16.71 -21.19 13.33
C PHE A 1070 17.28 -22.25 12.38
N PRO A 1071 18.20 -23.10 12.87
CA PRO A 1071 18.81 -24.16 12.07
C PRO A 1071 17.85 -25.35 11.87
N LEU A 1072 17.72 -25.85 10.64
CA LEU A 1072 16.95 -27.07 10.37
C LEU A 1072 17.72 -28.35 10.73
N SER A 1073 19.06 -28.29 10.78
CA SER A 1073 19.91 -29.42 11.16
C SER A 1073 21.08 -28.98 12.03
N ASN A 1074 21.61 -29.89 12.83
CA ASN A 1074 22.79 -29.70 13.69
C ASN A 1074 22.69 -28.50 14.67
N PHE A 1075 21.52 -28.25 15.23
CA PHE A 1075 21.34 -27.26 16.28
C PHE A 1075 22.08 -27.68 17.56
N ASP A 1076 22.99 -26.83 18.07
CA ASP A 1076 23.69 -27.06 19.33
C ASP A 1076 23.12 -26.15 20.45
N PRO A 1077 22.34 -26.71 21.40
CA PRO A 1077 21.84 -25.95 22.54
C PRO A 1077 22.85 -25.83 23.69
N SER A 1078 24.00 -26.51 23.65
CA SER A 1078 24.97 -26.58 24.76
C SER A 1078 25.39 -25.22 25.34
N PRO A 1079 25.52 -24.13 24.57
CA PRO A 1079 25.83 -22.80 25.11
C PRO A 1079 24.76 -22.21 26.04
N TYR A 1080 23.53 -22.72 25.98
CA TYR A 1080 22.35 -22.17 26.66
C TYR A 1080 21.82 -23.08 27.78
N VAL A 1081 22.52 -24.17 28.08
CA VAL A 1081 22.12 -25.19 29.06
C VAL A 1081 23.17 -25.29 30.16
N ASP A 1082 22.73 -25.31 31.41
CA ASP A 1082 23.62 -25.37 32.57
C ASP A 1082 24.32 -26.74 32.70
N GLN A 1083 23.56 -27.83 32.54
CA GLN A 1083 24.10 -29.19 32.53
C GLN A 1083 24.56 -29.55 31.11
N LYS A 1084 25.86 -29.80 30.94
CA LYS A 1084 26.45 -30.15 29.64
C LYS A 1084 26.15 -31.59 29.24
N ASP A 1085 24.87 -31.91 29.08
CA ASP A 1085 24.41 -33.15 28.44
C ASP A 1085 24.41 -32.90 26.92
N GLY A 1086 25.58 -33.09 26.29
CA GLY A 1086 25.78 -32.78 24.87
C GLY A 1086 24.80 -33.53 23.93
N GLY A 1087 24.42 -32.88 22.83
CA GLY A 1087 23.64 -33.49 21.76
C GLY A 1087 23.20 -32.47 20.72
N LEU A 1088 23.45 -32.77 19.43
CA LEU A 1088 22.94 -31.97 18.31
C LEU A 1088 21.48 -32.30 18.04
N TYR A 1089 20.70 -31.32 17.61
CA TYR A 1089 19.29 -31.48 17.28
C TYR A 1089 19.01 -31.20 15.80
N ASP A 1090 18.11 -31.98 15.21
CA ASP A 1090 17.55 -31.72 13.88
C ASP A 1090 16.07 -31.35 13.99
N CYS A 1091 15.62 -30.38 13.20
CA CYS A 1091 14.22 -29.97 13.15
C CYS A 1091 13.43 -31.00 12.34
N ILE A 1092 12.38 -31.56 12.94
CA ILE A 1092 11.54 -32.61 12.34
C ILE A 1092 10.18 -32.09 11.88
N ALA A 1093 9.69 -31.02 12.51
CA ALA A 1093 8.42 -30.38 12.15
C ALA A 1093 8.37 -28.93 12.65
N ILE A 1094 7.55 -28.12 11.97
CA ILE A 1094 7.33 -26.70 12.25
C ILE A 1094 5.84 -26.43 12.09
N ALA A 1095 5.22 -25.80 13.08
CA ALA A 1095 3.89 -25.22 12.92
C ALA A 1095 4.04 -23.72 12.62
N ASN A 1096 3.56 -23.28 11.46
CA ASN A 1096 3.53 -21.89 11.04
C ASN A 1096 2.17 -21.28 11.29
N HIS A 1097 2.15 -19.99 11.60
CA HIS A 1097 0.92 -19.22 11.77
C HIS A 1097 0.91 -17.95 10.91
N TYR A 1098 -0.11 -17.81 10.06
CA TYR A 1098 -0.37 -16.65 9.23
C TYR A 1098 -1.56 -15.86 9.76
N GLY A 1099 -1.59 -14.53 9.60
CA GLY A 1099 -2.68 -13.68 10.11
C GLY A 1099 -2.64 -13.37 11.62
N GLN A 1100 -3.76 -12.86 12.15
CA GLN A 1100 -3.97 -12.52 13.57
C GLN A 1100 -4.54 -13.71 14.35
N LEU A 1101 -4.43 -13.73 15.68
CA LEU A 1101 -4.90 -14.86 16.49
C LEU A 1101 -6.40 -15.19 16.30
N SER A 1102 -7.24 -14.19 16.07
CA SER A 1102 -8.70 -14.35 15.89
C SER A 1102 -9.14 -14.72 14.47
N SER A 1103 -8.25 -14.67 13.48
CA SER A 1103 -8.58 -14.83 12.05
C SER A 1103 -7.38 -15.33 11.22
N GLY A 1104 -6.53 -16.13 11.85
CA GLY A 1104 -5.30 -16.65 11.29
C GLY A 1104 -5.44 -17.99 10.59
N HIS A 1105 -4.31 -18.59 10.24
CA HIS A 1105 -4.24 -19.91 9.64
C HIS A 1105 -2.98 -20.64 10.07
N PHE A 1106 -3.13 -21.87 10.53
CA PHE A 1106 -2.01 -22.73 10.86
C PHE A 1106 -1.71 -23.70 9.72
N VAL A 1107 -0.43 -23.84 9.42
CA VAL A 1107 0.09 -24.77 8.42
C VAL A 1107 1.29 -25.48 9.03
N SER A 1108 1.54 -26.73 8.67
CA SER A 1108 2.70 -27.46 9.17
C SER A 1108 3.70 -27.77 8.06
N TYR A 1109 4.99 -27.63 8.37
CA TYR A 1109 6.07 -28.24 7.62
C TYR A 1109 6.55 -29.44 8.40
N ALA A 1110 6.70 -30.61 7.78
CA ALA A 1110 7.13 -31.80 8.49
C ALA A 1110 7.97 -32.70 7.58
N ILE A 1111 8.97 -33.37 8.17
CA ILE A 1111 9.81 -34.31 7.43
C ILE A 1111 9.07 -35.64 7.20
N GLY A 1112 9.09 -36.14 5.96
CA GLY A 1112 8.59 -37.47 5.61
C GLY A 1112 9.54 -38.59 6.03
N LYS A 1113 9.08 -39.85 5.94
CA LYS A 1113 9.94 -41.04 6.15
C LYS A 1113 11.12 -41.12 5.16
N ASP A 1114 10.96 -40.52 3.99
CA ASP A 1114 11.96 -40.37 2.95
C ASP A 1114 12.94 -39.20 3.19
N LYS A 1115 12.89 -38.57 4.36
CA LYS A 1115 13.73 -37.42 4.75
C LYS A 1115 13.53 -36.17 3.89
N LYS A 1116 12.38 -36.06 3.23
CA LYS A 1116 11.99 -34.87 2.46
C LYS A 1116 11.02 -33.98 3.23
N TRP A 1117 11.09 -32.66 3.01
CA TRP A 1117 10.15 -31.74 3.63
C TRP A 1117 8.80 -31.74 2.91
N LEU A 1118 7.73 -31.77 3.70
CA LEU A 1118 6.35 -31.69 3.24
C LEU A 1118 5.70 -30.45 3.82
N LEU A 1119 5.08 -29.65 2.96
CA LEU A 1119 4.13 -28.62 3.32
C LEU A 1119 2.74 -29.25 3.44
N LEU A 1120 2.20 -29.24 4.65
CA LEU A 1120 0.93 -29.84 5.04
C LEU A 1120 -0.03 -28.72 5.44
N ASN A 1121 -0.85 -28.29 4.49
CA ASN A 1121 -1.84 -27.23 4.62
C ASN A 1121 -3.24 -27.82 4.53
N ASP A 1122 -3.79 -28.20 5.68
CA ASP A 1122 -5.06 -28.93 5.77
C ASP A 1122 -5.08 -30.14 4.80
N CYS A 1123 -5.95 -30.12 3.80
CA CYS A 1123 -6.08 -31.21 2.81
C CYS A 1123 -5.01 -31.16 1.69
N SER A 1124 -4.21 -30.10 1.63
CA SER A 1124 -3.17 -29.95 0.62
C SER A 1124 -1.81 -30.41 1.16
N VAL A 1125 -1.16 -31.28 0.39
CA VAL A 1125 0.16 -31.81 0.71
C VAL A 1125 1.08 -31.57 -0.48
N ARG A 1126 2.20 -30.89 -0.25
CA ARG A 1126 3.20 -30.56 -1.28
C ARG A 1126 4.61 -30.87 -0.79
N GLU A 1127 5.43 -31.50 -1.62
CA GLU A 1127 6.86 -31.66 -1.37
C GLU A 1127 7.57 -30.31 -1.59
N VAL A 1128 8.42 -29.91 -0.64
CA VAL A 1128 9.13 -28.62 -0.66
C VAL A 1128 10.61 -28.83 -0.35
N SER A 1129 11.47 -27.93 -0.83
CA SER A 1129 12.89 -27.94 -0.47
C SER A 1129 13.11 -27.26 0.89
N GLU A 1130 14.30 -27.42 1.48
CA GLU A 1130 14.66 -26.71 2.72
C GLU A 1130 14.65 -25.18 2.55
N MET A 1131 14.92 -24.69 1.33
CA MET A 1131 14.91 -23.25 1.03
C MET A 1131 13.48 -22.69 0.96
N ASP A 1132 12.49 -23.54 0.68
CA ASP A 1132 11.08 -23.17 0.60
C ASP A 1132 10.39 -23.16 1.98
N VAL A 1133 11.07 -23.60 3.04
CA VAL A 1133 10.52 -23.61 4.40
C VAL A 1133 10.43 -22.18 4.93
N ASP A 1134 9.20 -21.68 5.10
CA ASP A 1134 8.98 -20.34 5.63
C ASP A 1134 9.33 -20.25 7.13
N LYS A 1135 10.48 -19.64 7.43
CA LYS A 1135 10.92 -19.36 8.81
C LYS A 1135 10.23 -18.16 9.45
N ALA A 1136 9.71 -17.22 8.66
CA ALA A 1136 9.13 -15.98 9.19
C ALA A 1136 7.80 -16.24 9.92
N ALA A 1137 7.00 -17.17 9.41
CA ALA A 1137 5.73 -17.56 10.03
C ALA A 1137 5.85 -18.64 11.13
N ALA A 1138 7.06 -19.16 11.39
CA ALA A 1138 7.29 -20.22 12.36
C ALA A 1138 6.81 -19.85 13.76
N TYR A 1139 6.00 -20.72 14.36
CA TYR A 1139 5.36 -20.51 15.67
C TYR A 1139 5.77 -21.58 16.69
N LEU A 1140 5.71 -22.86 16.31
CA LEU A 1140 6.26 -23.98 17.08
C LEU A 1140 7.34 -24.69 16.26
N LEU A 1141 8.46 -25.03 16.91
CA LEU A 1141 9.55 -25.82 16.33
C LEU A 1141 9.65 -27.15 17.09
N PHE A 1142 9.72 -28.26 16.36
CA PHE A 1142 9.93 -29.59 16.92
C PHE A 1142 11.31 -30.09 16.51
N TYR A 1143 12.12 -30.43 17.49
CA TYR A 1143 13.50 -30.88 17.32
C TYR A 1143 13.70 -32.28 17.90
N GLU A 1144 14.52 -33.10 17.25
CA GLU A 1144 14.95 -34.43 17.69
C GLU A 1144 16.46 -34.43 17.97
N ARG A 1145 16.86 -34.94 19.14
CA ARG A 1145 18.28 -35.11 19.50
C ARG A 1145 18.90 -36.26 18.72
N LYS A 1146 20.03 -36.03 18.05
CA LYS A 1146 20.83 -37.06 17.39
C LYS A 1146 21.37 -38.07 18.40
N GLU A 1147 21.20 -39.35 18.10
CA GLU A 1147 21.90 -40.40 18.84
C GLU A 1147 23.37 -40.41 18.40
N MET A 1148 24.28 -40.16 19.34
CA MET A 1148 25.71 -40.38 19.08
C MET A 1148 25.93 -41.89 19.04
N THR A 1149 26.06 -42.45 17.84
CA THR A 1149 26.64 -43.78 17.68
C THR A 1149 28.05 -43.74 18.26
N LYS A 1150 28.25 -44.36 19.42
CA LYS A 1150 29.60 -44.71 19.89
C LYS A 1150 30.15 -45.70 18.88
N GLU A 1151 30.95 -45.22 17.92
CA GLU A 1151 31.86 -46.08 17.18
C GLU A 1151 32.79 -46.71 18.22
N TYR A 1152 32.66 -48.03 18.39
CA TYR A 1152 33.47 -48.86 19.29
C TYR A 1152 34.78 -49.27 18.64
#